data_AF-A0A3Q2X0U3-F1
#
_entry.id   AF-A0A3Q2X0U3-F1
#
_cell.length_a   1.000
_cell.length_b   1.000
_cell.length_c   1.000
_cell.angle_alpha   90.00
_cell.angle_beta   90.00
_cell.angle_gamma   90.00
#
_symmetry.space_group_name_H-M   'P 1'
#
loop_
_entity.id
_entity.type
_entity.pdbx_description
1 polymer ?
#
loop_
_entity_poly.entity_id
_entity_poly.type
_entity_poly.pdbx_seq_one_letter_code
_entity_poly.pdbx_strand_id
1 'polypeptide(L)'
;MFSLSLYQNSVITGVYPASPSSWLFVVIAILATMYTRSDPSMGLIAKIQEHLPVSQSMSTQCQAVVSAVLFSTMLWLMLIFTMRLCLKQLLSYHRWMFEQHGKMSTTTKIWVALVRIFSGRKPLLYSYQGSLPNLPVPTIKDTVKRYLESVRPLMDDKEYERMTKLAAEFESSLGNRLQWYLKLKALWASNYVSDWWEEYVYLRGRSPIMVNSNYYGMDFLYVTPTPIQAARAGNSIHSFFLYRRKLNKEELKPSRIPGTVIPLCAAQCERIFNTTRIPGEETDTVQHWQDSDYIVVYHRGRYFRLRVYQAGRLLSPREIEFQIQRILDDPSPPSKGEAKLGALTAGDRVPWAKARTKYFSSGINKRSLDCIEKAAFFVTLDDEEQGMMGDDPAASLDRYAKSLLHGKCYDRWFDKSFTVVYYKNGKNGINAEHSWADAPVLAHVWEYTLATDSFQLGYNAEGHCKGDVDPSLPRPVKLSWEIPPECEEQIAQSLAVAQALADDVDFHVFSFQEFGKGKVKKCRVSPDGFIQMALQLAYFRERGTFCLTYEASMTRLFREGRTETVRSCTNESSAFIRALEGGEAADVCKHLFRVATEKHQLLYRLAMTGAGIDRHLFCLYVVSKYLGVESPFLKEVLSEPWRLSTSQTPIQQVELFDIDNHPEYVSCGGGFGPVADDGYGVSYCILGENMINFHISCKHSCPDTDAHKFGDQIRQALRDLLKLLSPSQTEASKTEESQPKVKKEQ
;
A
#
# COMPACT_ATOMS: atom_id res chain seq x y z
N MET A 1 -27.67 -8.60 10.36
CA MET A 1 -27.84 -8.15 8.96
C MET A 1 -26.59 -8.36 8.11
N PHE A 2 -25.38 -8.09 8.62
CA PHE A 2 -24.11 -8.24 7.87
C PHE A 2 -23.72 -9.68 7.48
N SER A 3 -24.08 -10.70 8.27
CA SER A 3 -23.74 -12.10 7.96
C SER A 3 -24.40 -12.62 6.67
N LEU A 4 -25.64 -12.21 6.37
CA LEU A 4 -26.35 -12.63 5.15
C LEU A 4 -25.76 -11.97 3.90
N SER A 5 -25.39 -10.68 3.98
CA SER A 5 -24.77 -9.98 2.85
C SER A 5 -23.37 -10.51 2.54
N LEU A 6 -22.57 -10.86 3.56
CA LEU A 6 -21.26 -11.49 3.36
C LEU A 6 -21.40 -12.86 2.70
N TYR A 7 -22.37 -13.67 3.12
CA TYR A 7 -22.66 -14.95 2.47
C TYR A 7 -23.10 -14.76 1.01
N GLN A 8 -24.03 -13.83 0.76
CA GLN A 8 -24.47 -13.51 -0.60
C GLN A 8 -23.30 -13.05 -1.48
N ASN A 9 -22.44 -12.17 -0.97
CA ASN A 9 -21.26 -11.70 -1.70
C ASN A 9 -20.26 -12.81 -1.96
N SER A 10 -20.01 -13.70 -0.99
CA SER A 10 -19.17 -14.88 -1.16
C SER A 10 -19.68 -15.81 -2.27
N VAL A 11 -21.00 -15.98 -2.38
CA VAL A 11 -21.60 -16.70 -3.51
C VAL A 11 -21.40 -15.94 -4.82
N ILE A 12 -21.67 -14.63 -4.85
CA ILE A 12 -21.54 -13.79 -6.07
C ILE A 12 -20.10 -13.76 -6.58
N THR A 13 -19.11 -13.52 -5.71
CA THR A 13 -17.69 -13.52 -6.06
C THR A 13 -17.20 -14.94 -6.35
N GLY A 14 -17.71 -15.94 -5.63
CA GLY A 14 -17.41 -17.35 -5.84
C GLY A 14 -17.81 -17.88 -7.21
N VAL A 15 -18.81 -17.28 -7.87
CA VAL A 15 -19.29 -17.68 -9.21
C VAL A 15 -18.90 -16.71 -10.33
N TYR A 16 -18.23 -15.60 -9.99
CA TYR A 16 -17.69 -14.66 -10.96
C TYR A 16 -16.64 -15.33 -11.86
N PRO A 17 -16.61 -15.05 -13.20
CA PRO A 17 -17.26 -13.95 -13.93
C PRO A 17 -18.73 -14.16 -14.34
N ALA A 18 -19.36 -15.27 -13.98
CA ALA A 18 -20.79 -15.48 -14.18
C ALA A 18 -21.62 -14.82 -13.06
N SER A 19 -22.95 -14.96 -13.15
CA SER A 19 -23.89 -14.48 -12.12
C SER A 19 -24.78 -15.62 -11.64
N PRO A 20 -25.33 -15.56 -10.40
CA PRO A 20 -26.35 -16.52 -9.97
C PRO A 20 -27.55 -16.59 -10.91
N SER A 21 -27.92 -15.49 -11.58
CA SER A 21 -28.98 -15.49 -12.59
C SER A 21 -28.64 -16.33 -13.83
N SER A 22 -27.37 -16.45 -14.21
CA SER A 22 -26.95 -17.29 -15.34
C SER A 22 -27.20 -18.78 -15.11
N TRP A 23 -27.21 -19.24 -13.87
CA TRP A 23 -27.63 -20.61 -13.52
C TRP A 23 -29.08 -20.87 -13.95
N LEU A 24 -29.99 -19.92 -13.67
CA LEU A 24 -31.39 -20.04 -14.03
C LEU A 24 -31.56 -20.14 -15.56
N PHE A 25 -30.79 -19.38 -16.33
CA PHE A 25 -30.79 -19.48 -17.78
C PHE A 25 -30.34 -20.87 -18.27
N VAL A 26 -29.28 -21.45 -17.69
CA VAL A 26 -28.82 -22.80 -18.02
C VAL A 26 -29.89 -23.84 -17.69
N VAL A 27 -30.50 -23.77 -16.50
CA VAL A 27 -31.58 -24.68 -16.08
C VAL A 27 -32.78 -24.58 -17.02
N ILE A 28 -33.26 -23.37 -17.31
CA ILE A 28 -34.39 -23.17 -18.22
C ILE A 28 -34.07 -23.69 -19.62
N ALA A 29 -32.86 -23.44 -20.13
CA ALA A 29 -32.46 -23.93 -21.45
C ALA A 29 -32.44 -25.46 -21.50
N ILE A 30 -31.86 -26.15 -20.50
CA ILE A 30 -31.84 -27.61 -20.45
C ILE A 30 -33.26 -28.18 -20.30
N LEU A 31 -34.09 -27.63 -19.42
CA LEU A 31 -35.49 -28.05 -19.26
C LEU A 31 -36.31 -27.83 -20.55
N ALA A 32 -36.09 -26.72 -21.25
CA ALA A 32 -36.73 -26.47 -22.55
C ALA A 32 -36.31 -27.51 -23.59
N THR A 33 -35.01 -27.86 -23.66
CA THR A 33 -34.54 -28.90 -24.58
C THR A 33 -35.15 -30.28 -24.29
N MET A 34 -35.31 -30.62 -23.01
CA MET A 34 -35.99 -31.85 -22.60
C MET A 34 -37.46 -31.85 -23.01
N TYR A 35 -38.15 -30.71 -22.88
CA TYR A 35 -39.53 -30.56 -23.34
C TYR A 35 -39.65 -30.74 -24.86
N THR A 36 -38.67 -30.26 -25.63
CA THR A 36 -38.58 -30.46 -27.09
C THR A 36 -37.96 -31.81 -27.49
N ARG A 37 -37.84 -32.78 -26.57
CA ARG A 37 -37.27 -34.13 -26.78
C ARG A 37 -35.87 -34.15 -27.41
N SER A 38 -35.07 -33.11 -27.15
CA SER A 38 -33.67 -33.04 -27.57
C SER A 38 -32.81 -33.14 -26.32
N ASP A 39 -31.88 -34.11 -26.26
CA ASP A 39 -31.00 -34.27 -25.10
C ASP A 39 -29.59 -33.70 -25.39
N PRO A 40 -29.30 -32.45 -24.96
CA PRO A 40 -27.97 -31.86 -25.13
C PRO A 40 -26.92 -32.50 -24.21
N SER A 41 -27.32 -33.32 -23.23
CA SER A 41 -26.42 -33.99 -22.30
C SER A 41 -25.83 -35.28 -22.84
N MET A 42 -26.25 -35.74 -24.02
CA MET A 42 -25.81 -37.01 -24.62
C MET A 42 -26.00 -38.22 -23.66
N GLY A 43 -27.15 -38.28 -22.97
CA GLY A 43 -27.51 -39.38 -22.06
C GLY A 43 -27.05 -39.21 -20.61
N LEU A 44 -26.30 -38.16 -20.26
CA LEU A 44 -25.84 -37.91 -18.89
C LEU A 44 -26.99 -37.64 -17.91
N ILE A 45 -28.04 -36.94 -18.33
CA ILE A 45 -29.22 -36.69 -17.49
C ILE A 45 -29.92 -38.00 -17.12
N ALA A 46 -30.10 -38.91 -18.08
CA ALA A 46 -30.69 -40.23 -17.83
C ALA A 46 -29.83 -41.06 -16.87
N LYS A 47 -28.50 -41.02 -17.02
CA LYS A 47 -27.58 -41.71 -16.11
C LYS A 47 -27.62 -41.17 -14.69
N ILE A 48 -27.75 -39.84 -14.51
CA ILE A 48 -27.96 -39.23 -13.18
C ILE A 48 -29.28 -39.72 -12.59
N GLN A 49 -30.34 -39.80 -13.41
CA GLN A 49 -31.66 -40.26 -13.00
C GLN A 49 -31.65 -41.68 -12.46
N GLU A 50 -30.89 -42.60 -13.09
CA GLU A 50 -30.73 -43.99 -12.65
C GLU A 50 -30.10 -44.14 -11.26
N HIS A 51 -29.29 -43.17 -10.83
CA HIS A 51 -28.56 -43.21 -9.55
C HIS A 51 -29.25 -42.40 -8.44
N LEU A 52 -30.39 -41.76 -8.72
CA LEU A 52 -31.17 -41.07 -7.70
C LEU A 52 -32.06 -42.07 -6.94
N PRO A 53 -32.03 -42.09 -5.59
CA PRO A 53 -32.81 -43.04 -4.81
C PRO A 53 -34.32 -42.82 -5.00
N VAL A 54 -35.03 -43.88 -5.36
CA VAL A 54 -36.49 -43.86 -5.48
C VAL A 54 -37.10 -43.97 -4.09
N SER A 55 -37.47 -42.84 -3.48
CA SER A 55 -38.36 -42.86 -2.31
C SER A 55 -39.82 -42.93 -2.77
N GLN A 56 -40.71 -43.44 -1.92
CA GLN A 56 -42.16 -43.47 -2.17
C GLN A 56 -42.79 -42.08 -2.40
N SER A 57 -42.02 -40.99 -2.25
CA SER A 57 -42.46 -39.61 -2.40
C SER A 57 -42.00 -38.93 -3.70
N MET A 58 -41.21 -39.57 -4.58
CA MET A 58 -40.71 -38.95 -5.82
C MET A 58 -41.24 -39.65 -7.08
N SER A 59 -42.01 -38.91 -7.90
CA SER A 59 -42.47 -39.38 -9.22
C SER A 59 -41.34 -39.43 -10.26
N THR A 60 -41.50 -40.21 -11.32
CA THR A 60 -40.54 -40.28 -12.46
C THR A 60 -40.32 -38.93 -13.14
N GLN A 61 -41.36 -38.09 -13.22
CA GLN A 61 -41.24 -36.71 -13.70
C GLN A 61 -40.41 -35.85 -12.76
N CYS A 62 -40.59 -35.99 -11.44
CA CYS A 62 -39.78 -35.30 -10.44
C CYS A 62 -38.30 -35.70 -10.55
N GLN A 63 -38.01 -36.99 -10.74
CA GLN A 63 -36.65 -37.50 -10.95
C GLN A 63 -35.99 -36.93 -12.20
N ALA A 64 -36.71 -36.85 -13.32
CA ALA A 64 -36.19 -36.26 -14.56
C ALA A 64 -35.85 -34.76 -14.37
N VAL A 65 -36.73 -34.00 -13.71
CA VAL A 65 -36.49 -32.57 -13.41
C VAL A 65 -35.30 -32.40 -12.48
N VAL A 66 -35.21 -33.18 -11.39
CA VAL A 66 -34.07 -33.11 -10.45
C VAL A 66 -32.75 -33.46 -11.16
N SER A 67 -32.74 -34.50 -12.00
CA SER A 67 -31.56 -34.90 -12.77
C SER A 67 -31.12 -33.80 -13.74
N ALA A 68 -32.08 -33.14 -14.40
CA ALA A 68 -31.83 -32.01 -15.28
C ALA A 68 -31.24 -30.81 -14.53
N VAL A 69 -31.77 -30.50 -13.33
CA VAL A 69 -31.25 -29.42 -12.49
C VAL A 69 -29.84 -29.73 -11.99
N LEU A 70 -29.57 -30.98 -11.57
CA LEU A 70 -28.23 -31.42 -11.16
C LEU A 70 -27.22 -31.31 -12.32
N PHE A 71 -27.58 -31.85 -13.49
CA PHE A 71 -26.75 -31.73 -14.69
C PHE A 71 -26.49 -30.26 -15.06
N SER A 72 -27.55 -29.44 -15.08
CA SER A 72 -27.46 -28.00 -15.38
C SER A 72 -26.54 -27.27 -14.40
N THR A 73 -26.60 -27.64 -13.12
CA THR A 73 -25.75 -27.05 -12.08
C THR A 73 -24.29 -27.46 -12.26
N MET A 74 -24.01 -28.73 -12.55
CA MET A 74 -22.65 -29.20 -12.85
C MET A 74 -22.09 -28.53 -14.11
N LEU A 75 -22.89 -28.45 -15.18
CA LEU A 75 -22.52 -27.77 -16.42
C LEU A 75 -22.22 -26.29 -16.17
N TRP A 76 -23.07 -25.61 -15.39
CA TRP A 76 -22.87 -24.21 -15.03
C TRP A 76 -21.59 -23.98 -14.22
N LEU A 77 -21.31 -24.82 -13.22
CA LEU A 77 -20.06 -24.77 -12.44
C LEU A 77 -18.83 -25.03 -13.32
N MET A 78 -18.90 -25.98 -14.25
CA MET A 78 -17.85 -26.24 -15.22
C MET A 78 -17.60 -25.02 -16.13
N LEU A 79 -18.66 -24.40 -16.64
CA LEU A 79 -18.56 -23.17 -17.45
C LEU A 79 -17.90 -22.03 -16.66
N ILE A 80 -18.28 -21.83 -15.39
CA ILE A 80 -17.64 -20.82 -14.52
C ILE A 80 -16.15 -21.12 -14.35
N PHE A 81 -15.80 -22.37 -14.05
CA PHE A 81 -14.42 -22.78 -13.88
C PHE A 81 -13.60 -22.53 -15.15
N THR A 82 -14.14 -22.89 -16.32
CA THR A 82 -13.51 -22.60 -17.62
C THR A 82 -13.37 -21.11 -17.86
N MET A 83 -14.41 -20.30 -17.64
CA MET A 83 -14.33 -18.84 -17.80
C MET A 83 -13.29 -18.21 -16.88
N ARG A 84 -13.20 -18.67 -15.62
CA ARG A 84 -12.19 -18.21 -14.66
C ARG A 84 -10.78 -18.57 -15.11
N LEU A 85 -10.56 -19.81 -15.59
CA LEU A 85 -9.28 -20.21 -16.15
C LEU A 85 -8.92 -19.39 -17.39
N CYS A 86 -9.86 -19.15 -18.30
CA CYS A 86 -9.66 -18.28 -19.46
C CYS A 86 -9.26 -16.88 -19.03
N LEU A 87 -9.99 -16.28 -18.09
CA LEU A 87 -9.66 -14.95 -17.56
C LEU A 87 -8.28 -14.93 -16.88
N LYS A 88 -7.94 -15.97 -16.11
CA LYS A 88 -6.61 -16.11 -15.51
C LYS A 88 -5.50 -16.18 -16.55
N GLN A 89 -5.67 -16.95 -17.62
CA GLN A 89 -4.71 -17.03 -18.72
C GLN A 89 -4.59 -15.69 -19.45
N LEU A 90 -5.71 -15.01 -19.70
CA LEU A 90 -5.69 -13.67 -20.28
C LEU A 90 -4.94 -12.68 -19.38
N LEU A 91 -5.21 -12.67 -18.08
CA LEU A 91 -4.52 -11.78 -17.13
C LEU A 91 -3.05 -12.15 -16.91
N SER A 92 -2.63 -13.37 -17.24
CA SER A 92 -1.21 -13.78 -17.22
C SER A 92 -0.40 -13.17 -18.37
N TYR A 93 -1.04 -12.63 -19.40
CA TYR A 93 -0.38 -11.98 -20.51
C TYR A 93 0.03 -10.55 -20.16
N HIS A 94 1.34 -10.30 -20.09
CA HIS A 94 1.91 -9.00 -19.71
C HIS A 94 2.69 -8.29 -20.83
N ARG A 95 2.78 -8.86 -22.05
CA ARG A 95 3.58 -8.25 -23.13
C ARG A 95 3.10 -6.85 -23.51
N TRP A 96 1.82 -6.55 -23.29
CA TRP A 96 1.23 -5.24 -23.50
C TRP A 96 1.95 -4.11 -22.72
N MET A 97 2.58 -4.40 -21.56
CA MET A 97 3.36 -3.40 -20.82
C MET A 97 4.70 -3.04 -21.49
N PHE A 98 5.22 -3.92 -22.35
CA PHE A 98 6.48 -3.69 -23.05
C PHE A 98 6.29 -3.06 -24.44
N GLU A 99 5.04 -2.86 -24.88
CA GLU A 99 4.74 -2.16 -26.13
C GLU A 99 4.98 -0.65 -25.99
N GLN A 100 5.32 0.00 -27.10
CA GLN A 100 5.49 1.46 -27.13
C GLN A 100 4.15 2.17 -26.89
N HIS A 101 4.18 3.21 -26.07
CA HIS A 101 2.98 4.01 -25.77
C HIS A 101 2.36 4.58 -27.07
N GLY A 102 1.03 4.45 -27.19
CA GLY A 102 0.28 4.91 -28.37
C GLY A 102 0.32 3.97 -29.58
N LYS A 103 1.11 2.88 -29.55
CA LYS A 103 1.19 1.90 -30.65
C LYS A 103 0.83 0.49 -30.16
N MET A 104 -0.45 0.29 -29.84
CA MET A 104 -0.94 -1.05 -29.46
C MET A 104 -0.94 -2.01 -30.65
N SER A 105 -0.32 -3.18 -30.49
CA SER A 105 -0.35 -4.25 -31.48
C SER A 105 -1.77 -4.79 -31.69
N THR A 106 -2.04 -5.38 -32.86
CA THR A 106 -3.31 -6.06 -33.13
C THR A 106 -3.57 -7.19 -32.13
N THR A 107 -2.52 -7.91 -31.73
CA THR A 107 -2.59 -8.94 -30.69
C THR A 107 -3.08 -8.36 -29.35
N THR A 108 -2.51 -7.23 -28.91
CA THR A 108 -2.92 -6.57 -27.67
C THR A 108 -4.34 -6.00 -27.78
N LYS A 109 -4.75 -5.48 -28.93
CA LYS A 109 -6.15 -5.04 -29.17
C LYS A 109 -7.15 -6.20 -29.02
N ILE A 110 -6.87 -7.34 -29.65
CA ILE A 110 -7.70 -8.55 -29.53
C ILE A 110 -7.73 -9.03 -28.09
N TRP A 111 -6.57 -9.08 -27.42
CA TRP A 111 -6.47 -9.47 -26.02
C TRP A 111 -7.29 -8.56 -25.10
N VAL A 112 -7.22 -7.23 -25.25
CA VAL A 112 -8.06 -6.29 -24.47
C VAL A 112 -9.55 -6.57 -24.69
N ALA A 113 -9.96 -6.82 -25.93
CA ALA A 113 -11.35 -7.16 -26.23
C ALA A 113 -11.78 -8.46 -25.52
N LEU A 114 -10.93 -9.49 -25.52
CA LEU A 114 -11.17 -10.73 -24.78
C LEU A 114 -11.23 -10.50 -23.27
N VAL A 115 -10.29 -9.76 -22.68
CA VAL A 115 -10.32 -9.42 -21.25
C VAL A 115 -11.64 -8.74 -20.90
N ARG A 116 -12.12 -7.80 -21.72
CA ARG A 116 -13.42 -7.11 -21.51
C ARG A 116 -14.60 -8.08 -21.55
N ILE A 117 -14.61 -9.02 -22.49
CA ILE A 117 -15.68 -10.03 -22.64
C ILE A 117 -15.71 -10.96 -21.41
N PHE A 118 -14.55 -11.42 -20.96
CA PHE A 118 -14.44 -12.39 -19.86
C PHE A 118 -14.48 -11.76 -18.46
N SER A 119 -14.34 -10.44 -18.34
CA SER A 119 -14.39 -9.70 -17.07
C SER A 119 -15.81 -9.41 -16.55
N GLY A 120 -16.83 -10.11 -17.03
CA GLY A 120 -18.22 -9.99 -16.53
C GLY A 120 -18.77 -8.56 -16.49
N ARG A 121 -19.87 -8.35 -15.77
CA ARG A 121 -20.48 -7.02 -15.56
C ARG A 121 -20.58 -6.73 -14.06
N LYS A 122 -20.30 -5.49 -13.65
CA LYS A 122 -20.41 -4.99 -12.27
C LYS A 122 -19.66 -5.86 -11.23
N PRO A 123 -18.32 -5.97 -11.32
CA PRO A 123 -17.56 -6.73 -10.33
C PRO A 123 -17.67 -6.08 -8.93
N LEU A 124 -17.80 -6.93 -7.92
CA LEU A 124 -17.57 -6.58 -6.51
C LEU A 124 -16.06 -6.50 -6.25
N LEU A 125 -15.66 -5.90 -5.12
CA LEU A 125 -14.27 -5.67 -4.75
C LEU A 125 -13.37 -6.91 -4.95
N TYR A 126 -13.82 -8.09 -4.51
CA TYR A 126 -13.05 -9.33 -4.56
C TYR A 126 -13.35 -10.23 -5.76
N SER A 127 -14.20 -9.80 -6.70
CA SER A 127 -14.61 -10.62 -7.86
C SER A 127 -13.44 -11.17 -8.67
N TYR A 128 -12.36 -10.40 -8.84
CA TYR A 128 -11.21 -10.84 -9.64
C TYR A 128 -10.22 -11.74 -8.88
N GLN A 129 -10.30 -11.86 -7.55
CA GLN A 129 -9.29 -12.55 -6.73
C GLN A 129 -9.06 -14.02 -7.16
N GLY A 130 -10.12 -14.72 -7.53
CA GLY A 130 -10.05 -16.09 -8.04
C GLY A 130 -9.49 -16.22 -9.47
N SER A 131 -9.47 -15.12 -10.23
CA SER A 131 -9.03 -15.05 -11.62
C SER A 131 -7.65 -14.41 -11.79
N LEU A 132 -7.08 -13.81 -10.76
CA LEU A 132 -5.73 -13.23 -10.83
C LEU A 132 -4.67 -14.34 -11.00
N PRO A 133 -3.62 -14.09 -11.80
CA PRO A 133 -2.50 -15.01 -11.93
C PRO A 133 -1.71 -15.16 -10.62
N ASN A 134 -1.03 -16.28 -10.46
CA ASN A 134 -0.04 -16.43 -9.38
C ASN A 134 1.24 -15.73 -9.81
N LEU A 135 2.01 -15.21 -8.85
CA LEU A 135 3.31 -14.57 -9.12
C LEU A 135 4.29 -15.59 -9.73
N PRO A 136 4.90 -15.32 -10.91
CA PRO A 136 5.85 -16.24 -11.53
C PRO A 136 7.18 -16.28 -10.77
N VAL A 137 7.85 -17.43 -10.82
CA VAL A 137 9.21 -17.59 -10.29
C VAL A 137 10.22 -17.29 -11.41
N PRO A 138 11.06 -16.24 -11.30
CA PRO A 138 12.09 -15.93 -12.29
C PRO A 138 13.12 -17.06 -12.44
N THR A 139 13.89 -17.08 -13.54
CA THR A 139 14.99 -18.03 -13.67
C THR A 139 16.21 -17.60 -12.84
N ILE A 140 17.01 -18.56 -12.36
CA ILE A 140 18.24 -18.25 -11.62
C ILE A 140 19.21 -17.47 -12.51
N LYS A 141 19.38 -17.90 -13.76
CA LYS A 141 20.23 -17.24 -14.75
C LYS A 141 19.86 -15.76 -14.95
N ASP A 142 18.57 -15.46 -15.14
CA ASP A 142 18.13 -14.05 -15.31
C ASP A 142 18.35 -13.25 -14.02
N THR A 143 18.14 -13.88 -12.87
CA THR A 143 18.28 -13.25 -11.55
C THR A 143 19.73 -12.89 -11.27
N VAL A 144 20.64 -13.84 -11.44
CA VAL A 144 22.09 -13.67 -11.27
C VAL A 144 22.63 -12.64 -12.26
N LYS A 145 22.26 -12.73 -13.53
CA LYS A 145 22.67 -11.75 -14.56
C LYS A 145 22.26 -10.32 -14.18
N ARG A 146 20.98 -10.12 -13.85
CA ARG A 146 20.46 -8.78 -13.50
C ARG A 146 21.00 -8.27 -12.17
N TYR A 147 21.26 -9.16 -11.21
CA TYR A 147 21.93 -8.80 -9.97
C TYR A 147 23.33 -8.24 -10.27
N LEU A 148 24.15 -8.96 -11.03
CA LEU A 148 25.49 -8.51 -11.43
C LEU A 148 25.42 -7.17 -12.20
N GLU A 149 24.50 -7.02 -13.15
CA GLU A 149 24.26 -5.74 -13.82
C GLU A 149 23.97 -4.59 -12.84
N SER A 150 23.20 -4.87 -11.77
CA SER A 150 22.77 -3.85 -10.80
C SER A 150 23.85 -3.44 -9.79
N VAL A 151 24.78 -4.34 -9.44
CA VAL A 151 25.84 -4.04 -8.46
C VAL A 151 27.12 -3.53 -9.12
N ARG A 152 27.25 -3.68 -10.44
CA ARG A 152 28.41 -3.18 -11.18
C ARG A 152 28.77 -1.70 -10.91
N PRO A 153 27.83 -0.73 -10.84
CA PRO A 153 28.18 0.65 -10.55
C PRO A 153 28.56 0.91 -9.07
N LEU A 154 28.37 -0.08 -8.20
CA LEU A 154 28.56 0.01 -6.74
C LEU A 154 29.88 -0.61 -6.27
N MET A 155 30.59 -1.33 -7.15
CA MET A 155 31.77 -2.13 -6.81
C MET A 155 32.96 -1.74 -7.69
N ASP A 156 34.17 -1.91 -7.16
CA ASP A 156 35.37 -1.86 -7.98
C ASP A 156 35.55 -3.14 -8.83
N ASP A 157 36.58 -3.16 -9.69
CA ASP A 157 36.84 -4.30 -10.57
C ASP A 157 37.15 -5.60 -9.84
N LYS A 158 37.88 -5.53 -8.72
CA LYS A 158 38.28 -6.71 -7.95
C LYS A 158 37.10 -7.29 -7.20
N GLU A 159 36.29 -6.44 -6.58
CA GLU A 159 35.06 -6.79 -5.89
C GLU A 159 34.06 -7.40 -6.87
N TYR A 160 33.88 -6.78 -8.04
CA TYR A 160 32.98 -7.28 -9.08
C TYR A 160 33.42 -8.63 -9.65
N GLU A 161 34.72 -8.84 -9.87
CA GLU A 161 35.25 -10.13 -10.32
C GLU A 161 34.99 -11.23 -9.26
N ARG A 162 35.21 -10.93 -7.98
CA ARG A 162 34.90 -11.86 -6.88
C ARG A 162 33.41 -12.19 -6.82
N MET A 163 32.54 -11.18 -6.90
CA MET A 163 31.10 -11.37 -6.88
C MET A 163 30.63 -12.19 -8.09
N THR A 164 31.22 -11.95 -9.27
CA THR A 164 30.93 -12.73 -10.48
C THR A 164 31.27 -14.22 -10.30
N LYS A 165 32.41 -14.53 -9.67
CA LYS A 165 32.79 -15.92 -9.34
C LYS A 165 31.79 -16.56 -8.38
N LEU A 166 31.44 -15.88 -7.28
CA LEU A 166 30.44 -16.38 -6.31
C LEU A 166 29.07 -16.62 -6.96
N ALA A 167 28.64 -15.71 -7.83
CA ALA A 167 27.36 -15.82 -8.51
C ALA A 167 27.34 -16.98 -9.52
N ALA A 168 28.44 -17.21 -10.25
CA ALA A 168 28.58 -18.34 -11.16
C ALA A 168 28.62 -19.70 -10.43
N GLU A 169 29.32 -19.77 -9.30
CA GLU A 169 29.31 -20.93 -8.41
C GLU A 169 27.90 -21.20 -7.88
N PHE A 170 27.18 -20.17 -7.44
CA PHE A 170 25.80 -20.28 -6.98
C PHE A 170 24.87 -20.78 -8.09
N GLU A 171 24.94 -20.20 -9.29
CA GLU A 171 24.12 -20.60 -10.44
C GLU A 171 24.36 -22.06 -10.86
N SER A 172 25.62 -22.51 -10.86
CA SER A 172 25.99 -23.86 -11.29
C SER A 172 25.72 -24.94 -10.24
N SER A 173 25.62 -24.57 -8.96
CA SER A 173 25.46 -25.52 -7.85
C SER A 173 24.14 -25.33 -7.08
N LEU A 174 24.21 -24.65 -5.92
CA LEU A 174 23.15 -24.55 -4.93
C LEU A 174 21.89 -23.85 -5.47
N GLY A 175 22.04 -22.84 -6.33
CA GLY A 175 20.94 -22.05 -6.87
C GLY A 175 19.87 -22.89 -7.56
N ASN A 176 20.27 -23.88 -8.37
CA ASN A 176 19.32 -24.79 -9.04
C ASN A 176 18.55 -25.68 -8.06
N ARG A 177 19.22 -26.13 -6.98
CA ARG A 177 18.58 -26.91 -5.92
C ARG A 177 17.55 -26.09 -5.16
N LEU A 178 17.91 -24.87 -4.73
CA LEU A 178 16.98 -23.96 -4.04
C LEU A 178 15.79 -23.59 -4.93
N GLN A 179 16.05 -23.32 -6.21
CA GLN A 179 15.04 -23.00 -7.21
C GLN A 179 14.01 -24.12 -7.40
N TRP A 180 14.43 -25.39 -7.29
CA TRP A 180 13.51 -26.51 -7.39
C TRP A 180 12.48 -26.51 -6.25
N TYR A 181 12.91 -26.29 -5.01
CA TYR A 181 12.00 -26.16 -3.86
C TYR A 181 11.10 -24.94 -3.98
N LEU A 182 11.63 -23.82 -4.48
CA LEU A 182 10.85 -22.60 -4.68
C LEU A 182 9.74 -22.79 -5.72
N LYS A 183 10.04 -23.47 -6.83
CA LYS A 183 9.04 -23.86 -7.84
C LYS A 183 7.99 -24.79 -7.24
N LEU A 184 8.39 -25.74 -6.38
CA LEU A 184 7.43 -26.59 -5.67
C LEU A 184 6.49 -25.74 -4.80
N LYS A 185 7.01 -24.80 -4.01
CA LYS A 185 6.17 -23.87 -3.23
C LYS A 185 5.20 -23.08 -4.13
N ALA A 186 5.67 -22.58 -5.27
CA ALA A 186 4.84 -21.81 -6.21
C ALA A 186 3.68 -22.60 -6.85
N LEU A 187 3.76 -23.95 -6.88
CA LEU A 187 2.65 -24.80 -7.34
C LEU A 187 1.50 -24.87 -6.34
N TRP A 188 1.80 -24.83 -5.04
CA TRP A 188 0.82 -25.02 -3.96
C TRP A 188 0.37 -23.72 -3.31
N ALA A 189 1.22 -22.68 -3.34
CA ALA A 189 0.90 -21.37 -2.79
C ALA A 189 0.14 -20.49 -3.79
N SER A 190 -0.79 -19.69 -3.29
CA SER A 190 -1.42 -18.57 -4.02
C SER A 190 -0.37 -17.56 -4.51
N ASN A 191 0.63 -17.32 -3.67
CA ASN A 191 1.78 -16.46 -3.95
C ASN A 191 2.99 -17.00 -3.18
N TYR A 192 4.12 -17.23 -3.85
CA TYR A 192 5.30 -17.84 -3.22
C TYR A 192 6.12 -16.86 -2.35
N VAL A 193 5.82 -15.57 -2.39
CA VAL A 193 6.57 -14.53 -1.68
C VAL A 193 5.84 -14.03 -0.44
N SER A 194 4.51 -13.90 -0.50
CA SER A 194 3.77 -13.00 0.38
C SER A 194 3.77 -13.40 1.85
N ASP A 195 3.62 -14.69 2.14
CA ASP A 195 3.67 -15.23 3.51
C ASP A 195 5.06 -15.06 4.14
N TRP A 196 6.10 -15.40 3.38
CA TRP A 196 7.49 -15.23 3.83
C TRP A 196 7.89 -13.76 3.94
N TRP A 197 7.40 -12.90 3.04
CA TRP A 197 7.66 -11.46 3.10
C TRP A 197 7.04 -10.83 4.36
N GLU A 198 5.77 -11.15 4.65
CA GLU A 198 5.10 -10.70 5.88
C GLU A 198 5.86 -11.19 7.13
N GLU A 199 6.19 -12.48 7.19
CA GLU A 199 6.82 -13.10 8.34
C GLU A 199 8.26 -12.60 8.59
N TYR A 200 9.15 -12.74 7.59
CA TYR A 200 10.58 -12.54 7.81
C TYR A 200 11.03 -11.08 7.72
N VAL A 201 10.34 -10.24 6.92
CA VAL A 201 10.74 -8.83 6.78
C VAL A 201 10.09 -7.96 7.83
N TYR A 202 8.86 -8.24 8.23
CA TYR A 202 8.17 -7.43 9.23
C TYR A 202 8.07 -8.14 10.57
N LEU A 203 7.47 -9.33 10.64
CA LEU A 203 7.05 -9.93 11.90
C LEU A 203 8.19 -10.52 12.73
N ARG A 204 9.31 -10.89 12.12
CA ARG A 204 10.53 -11.35 12.82
C ARG A 204 11.52 -10.24 13.13
N GLY A 205 11.39 -9.05 12.53
CA GLY A 205 12.20 -7.88 12.91
C GLY A 205 11.96 -7.49 14.36
N ARG A 206 13.01 -7.37 15.18
CA ARG A 206 12.91 -7.13 16.64
C ARG A 206 13.13 -5.68 17.08
N SER A 207 13.60 -4.84 16.17
CA SER A 207 13.78 -3.40 16.38
C SER A 207 12.43 -2.68 16.55
N PRO A 208 12.42 -1.45 17.11
CA PRO A 208 11.19 -0.69 17.29
C PRO A 208 10.53 -0.37 15.94
N ILE A 209 9.22 -0.61 15.82
CA ILE A 209 8.50 -0.45 14.53
C ILE A 209 8.13 1.00 14.24
N MET A 210 8.06 1.88 15.25
CA MET A 210 7.60 3.27 15.14
C MET A 210 8.27 4.07 14.02
N VAL A 211 9.60 3.93 13.87
CA VAL A 211 10.38 4.59 12.81
C VAL A 211 10.83 3.59 11.74
N ASN A 212 11.26 2.40 12.15
CA ASN A 212 11.90 1.43 11.27
C ASN A 212 10.91 0.65 10.38
N SER A 213 9.61 0.80 10.59
CA SER A 213 8.59 0.07 9.83
C SER A 213 7.33 0.89 9.55
N ASN A 214 6.76 1.58 10.53
CA ASN A 214 5.53 2.34 10.35
C ASN A 214 5.75 3.50 9.38
N TYR A 215 4.71 3.85 8.65
CA TYR A 215 4.66 5.00 7.76
C TYR A 215 3.49 5.91 8.13
N TYR A 216 3.47 7.12 7.60
CA TYR A 216 2.42 8.10 7.90
C TYR A 216 1.87 8.76 6.63
N GLY A 217 0.72 9.42 6.75
CA GLY A 217 0.10 10.25 5.73
C GLY A 217 -0.44 11.57 6.31
N MET A 218 -0.36 12.65 5.55
CA MET A 218 -0.75 14.00 5.94
C MET A 218 -2.16 14.38 5.44
N ASP A 219 -2.79 15.30 6.17
CA ASP A 219 -4.02 16.01 5.76
C ASP A 219 -3.79 16.86 4.49
N PHE A 220 -4.83 17.58 4.07
CA PHE A 220 -4.69 18.71 3.16
C PHE A 220 -3.67 19.71 3.70
N LEU A 221 -2.84 20.23 2.80
CA LEU A 221 -1.76 21.13 3.10
C LEU A 221 -2.30 22.52 3.47
N TYR A 222 -3.07 23.12 2.56
CA TYR A 222 -3.53 24.51 2.65
C TYR A 222 -4.90 24.68 3.30
N VAL A 223 -5.72 23.63 3.33
CA VAL A 223 -7.06 23.69 3.88
C VAL A 223 -7.12 22.98 5.23
N THR A 224 -7.78 23.62 6.18
CA THR A 224 -8.24 22.98 7.43
C THR A 224 -9.75 23.13 7.47
N PRO A 225 -10.53 22.07 7.15
CA PRO A 225 -11.97 22.20 6.93
C PRO A 225 -12.76 22.75 8.12
N THR A 226 -12.26 22.54 9.34
CA THR A 226 -12.75 23.16 10.57
C THR A 226 -11.59 23.29 11.56
N PRO A 227 -11.51 24.39 12.34
CA PRO A 227 -10.54 24.49 13.44
C PRO A 227 -10.95 23.67 14.67
N ILE A 228 -12.18 23.14 14.71
CA ILE A 228 -12.71 22.41 15.88
C ILE A 228 -12.27 20.95 15.81
N GLN A 229 -11.33 20.57 16.69
CA GLN A 229 -10.80 19.19 16.77
C GLN A 229 -11.91 18.13 16.87
N ALA A 230 -12.92 18.35 17.72
CA ALA A 230 -14.03 17.42 17.89
C ALA A 230 -14.88 17.26 16.62
N ALA A 231 -15.15 18.37 15.91
CA ALA A 231 -15.90 18.35 14.65
C ALA A 231 -15.11 17.63 13.56
N ARG A 232 -13.80 17.92 13.46
CA ARG A 232 -12.88 17.22 12.54
C ARG A 232 -12.94 15.71 12.75
N ALA A 233 -12.87 15.28 14.01
CA ALA A 233 -12.99 13.87 14.38
C ALA A 233 -14.38 13.31 14.03
N GLY A 234 -15.46 14.06 14.27
CA GLY A 234 -16.83 13.66 13.97
C GLY A 234 -17.05 13.23 12.52
N ASN A 235 -16.76 14.13 11.57
CA ASN A 235 -16.90 13.84 10.13
C ASN A 235 -15.95 12.73 9.66
N SER A 236 -14.67 12.82 10.04
CA SER A 236 -13.64 11.87 9.59
C SER A 236 -13.91 10.45 10.08
N ILE A 237 -14.21 10.26 11.38
CA ILE A 237 -14.57 8.95 11.95
C ILE A 237 -15.81 8.39 11.24
N HIS A 238 -16.86 9.21 11.06
CA HIS A 238 -18.05 8.79 10.33
C HIS A 238 -17.70 8.30 8.92
N SER A 239 -16.86 9.04 8.20
CA SER A 239 -16.40 8.68 6.86
C SER A 239 -15.61 7.36 6.82
N PHE A 240 -14.71 7.10 7.77
CA PHE A 240 -14.03 5.81 7.88
C PHE A 240 -15.02 4.64 8.01
N PHE A 241 -16.10 4.82 8.78
CA PHE A 241 -17.14 3.80 8.90
C PHE A 241 -18.02 3.68 7.65
N LEU A 242 -18.24 4.76 6.89
CA LEU A 242 -18.88 4.68 5.57
C LEU A 242 -18.02 3.88 4.58
N TYR A 243 -16.71 4.12 4.56
CA TYR A 243 -15.76 3.35 3.77
C TYR A 243 -15.76 1.88 4.19
N ARG A 244 -15.64 1.61 5.49
CA ARG A 244 -15.68 0.25 6.04
C ARG A 244 -16.96 -0.47 5.69
N ARG A 245 -18.12 0.22 5.71
CA ARG A 245 -19.39 -0.36 5.29
C ARG A 245 -19.36 -0.77 3.82
N LYS A 246 -18.78 0.05 2.92
CA LYS A 246 -18.58 -0.30 1.51
C LYS A 246 -17.62 -1.46 1.34
N LEU A 247 -16.54 -1.49 2.12
CA LEU A 247 -15.56 -2.58 2.14
C LEU A 247 -16.20 -3.91 2.55
N ASN A 248 -16.90 -3.95 3.69
CA ASN A 248 -17.59 -5.13 4.20
C ASN A 248 -18.67 -5.64 3.25
N LYS A 249 -19.31 -4.74 2.49
CA LYS A 249 -20.29 -5.09 1.46
C LYS A 249 -19.67 -5.34 0.08
N GLU A 250 -18.34 -5.25 -0.04
CA GLU A 250 -17.60 -5.40 -1.29
C GLU A 250 -18.06 -4.43 -2.41
N GLU A 251 -18.64 -3.29 -2.03
CA GLU A 251 -19.17 -2.25 -2.93
C GLU A 251 -18.08 -1.28 -3.40
N LEU A 252 -16.86 -1.38 -2.86
CA LEU A 252 -15.72 -0.65 -3.38
C LEU A 252 -15.38 -1.17 -4.78
N LYS A 253 -15.18 -0.25 -5.72
CA LYS A 253 -14.80 -0.61 -7.09
C LYS A 253 -13.42 -1.28 -7.06
N PRO A 254 -13.23 -2.43 -7.74
CA PRO A 254 -11.91 -3.02 -7.88
C PRO A 254 -10.93 -2.04 -8.50
N SER A 255 -9.77 -1.85 -7.85
CA SER A 255 -8.69 -1.02 -8.39
C SER A 255 -8.18 -1.62 -9.71
N ARG A 256 -7.75 -0.75 -10.62
CA ARG A 256 -7.20 -1.13 -11.93
C ARG A 256 -5.92 -0.35 -12.19
N ILE A 257 -5.09 -0.85 -13.11
CA ILE A 257 -4.01 -0.02 -13.64
C ILE A 257 -4.65 1.21 -14.33
N PRO A 258 -4.26 2.44 -13.96
CA PRO A 258 -4.85 3.66 -14.52
C PRO A 258 -4.91 3.64 -16.05
N GLY A 259 -6.06 4.03 -16.61
CA GLY A 259 -6.30 4.02 -18.06
C GLY A 259 -6.52 2.64 -18.70
N THR A 260 -6.58 1.56 -17.91
CA THR A 260 -6.76 0.19 -18.42
C THR A 260 -7.94 -0.54 -17.78
N VAL A 261 -8.28 -1.72 -18.34
CA VAL A 261 -9.29 -2.62 -17.77
C VAL A 261 -8.71 -3.67 -16.81
N ILE A 262 -7.41 -3.63 -16.56
CA ILE A 262 -6.68 -4.70 -15.86
C ILE A 262 -6.85 -4.54 -14.35
N PRO A 263 -7.47 -5.50 -13.66
CA PRO A 263 -7.72 -5.43 -12.22
C PRO A 263 -6.41 -5.63 -11.43
N LEU A 264 -6.40 -5.05 -10.23
CA LEU A 264 -5.34 -5.25 -9.23
C LEU A 264 -5.89 -6.07 -8.05
N CYS A 265 -4.99 -6.78 -7.38
CA CYS A 265 -5.31 -7.53 -6.18
C CYS A 265 -5.82 -6.61 -5.07
N ALA A 266 -6.86 -7.06 -4.38
CA ALA A 266 -7.50 -6.37 -3.27
C ALA A 266 -7.33 -7.08 -1.92
N ALA A 267 -6.53 -8.16 -1.83
CA ALA A 267 -6.39 -8.98 -0.61
C ALA A 267 -6.00 -8.15 0.63
N GLN A 268 -5.12 -7.16 0.45
CA GLN A 268 -4.68 -6.27 1.52
C GLN A 268 -5.83 -5.42 2.12
N CYS A 269 -6.91 -5.18 1.37
CA CYS A 269 -8.05 -4.39 1.84
C CYS A 269 -8.81 -5.07 3.00
N GLU A 270 -8.75 -6.40 3.10
CA GLU A 270 -9.44 -7.15 4.16
C GLU A 270 -8.96 -6.75 5.56
N ARG A 271 -7.66 -6.43 5.68
CA ARG A 271 -6.99 -6.21 6.96
C ARG A 271 -6.91 -4.73 7.37
N ILE A 272 -7.58 -3.81 6.67
CA ILE A 272 -7.53 -2.36 6.98
C ILE A 272 -8.04 -2.08 8.41
N PHE A 273 -9.23 -2.56 8.74
CA PHE A 273 -9.89 -2.32 10.02
C PHE A 273 -9.85 -3.55 10.92
N ASN A 274 -10.02 -3.35 12.22
CA ASN A 274 -10.04 -4.42 13.22
C ASN A 274 -8.77 -5.29 13.13
N THR A 275 -7.61 -4.67 12.93
CA THR A 275 -6.34 -5.38 12.79
C THR A 275 -5.30 -4.77 13.70
N THR A 276 -4.51 -5.63 14.35
CA THR A 276 -3.43 -5.23 15.25
C THR A 276 -2.33 -6.27 15.18
N ARG A 277 -1.08 -5.84 15.14
CA ARG A 277 0.10 -6.67 15.27
C ARG A 277 0.36 -6.96 16.75
N ILE A 278 0.39 -8.24 17.11
CA ILE A 278 0.63 -8.70 18.48
C ILE A 278 2.12 -9.04 18.64
N PRO A 279 2.82 -8.47 19.62
CA PRO A 279 4.23 -8.77 19.84
C PRO A 279 4.45 -10.21 20.31
N GLY A 280 5.48 -10.87 19.77
CA GLY A 280 5.99 -12.15 20.26
C GLY A 280 7.48 -12.07 20.56
N GLU A 281 8.03 -13.03 21.30
CA GLU A 281 9.47 -12.99 21.63
C GLU A 281 10.33 -13.21 20.37
N GLU A 282 9.97 -14.21 19.55
CA GLU A 282 10.69 -14.51 18.30
C GLU A 282 10.00 -13.92 17.07
N THR A 283 8.67 -14.00 17.01
CA THR A 283 7.86 -13.62 15.86
C THR A 283 6.56 -12.98 16.33
N ASP A 284 6.24 -11.81 15.79
CA ASP A 284 4.96 -11.14 16.01
C ASP A 284 3.86 -11.80 15.17
N THR A 285 2.59 -11.49 15.43
CA THR A 285 1.47 -11.99 14.63
C THR A 285 0.49 -10.88 14.26
N VAL A 286 0.07 -10.81 13.00
CA VAL A 286 -1.04 -9.93 12.59
C VAL A 286 -2.34 -10.62 12.94
N GLN A 287 -3.13 -10.02 13.83
CA GLN A 287 -4.46 -10.50 14.16
C GLN A 287 -5.52 -9.59 13.54
N HIS A 288 -6.46 -10.20 12.83
CA HIS A 288 -7.62 -9.55 12.24
C HIS A 288 -8.89 -10.10 12.89
N TRP A 289 -9.72 -9.23 13.46
CA TRP A 289 -10.96 -9.61 14.12
C TRP A 289 -12.18 -9.30 13.25
N GLN A 290 -13.22 -10.12 13.41
CA GLN A 290 -14.51 -9.84 12.79
C GLN A 290 -15.20 -8.67 13.51
N ASP A 291 -15.67 -7.73 12.70
CA ASP A 291 -16.56 -6.62 13.03
C ASP A 291 -16.48 -6.00 14.45
N SER A 292 -15.78 -4.87 14.57
CA SER A 292 -15.85 -3.98 15.75
C SER A 292 -16.89 -2.87 15.57
N ASP A 293 -17.68 -2.55 16.60
CA ASP A 293 -18.68 -1.46 16.60
C ASP A 293 -18.19 -0.19 17.34
N TYR A 294 -16.91 -0.16 17.70
CA TYR A 294 -16.29 0.92 18.46
C TYR A 294 -14.88 1.25 17.97
N ILE A 295 -14.38 2.39 18.41
CA ILE A 295 -12.98 2.80 18.33
C ILE A 295 -12.41 2.98 19.74
N VAL A 296 -11.08 2.99 19.85
CA VAL A 296 -10.41 3.49 21.06
C VAL A 296 -9.82 4.85 20.77
N VAL A 297 -10.06 5.78 21.68
CA VAL A 297 -9.61 7.17 21.64
C VAL A 297 -8.62 7.41 22.77
N TYR A 298 -7.43 7.89 22.43
CA TYR A 298 -6.43 8.39 23.37
C TYR A 298 -6.55 9.91 23.50
N HIS A 299 -6.53 10.41 24.74
CA HIS A 299 -6.39 11.84 25.01
C HIS A 299 -5.69 12.08 26.35
N ARG A 300 -4.55 12.79 26.33
CA ARG A 300 -3.77 13.16 27.53
C ARG A 300 -3.51 11.99 28.48
N GLY A 301 -2.95 10.92 27.95
CA GLY A 301 -2.57 9.75 28.73
C GLY A 301 -3.71 8.82 29.15
N ARG A 302 -4.91 8.97 28.56
CA ARG A 302 -6.12 8.22 28.92
C ARG A 302 -6.71 7.56 27.70
N TYR A 303 -7.26 6.36 27.89
CA TYR A 303 -7.87 5.58 26.80
C TYR A 303 -9.38 5.46 27.01
N PHE A 304 -10.18 5.69 25.97
CA PHE A 304 -11.63 5.63 26.01
C PHE A 304 -12.16 4.72 24.92
N ARG A 305 -13.08 3.82 25.28
CA ARG A 305 -13.90 3.10 24.33
C ARG A 305 -15.07 3.97 23.88
N LEU A 306 -15.08 4.36 22.61
CA LEU A 306 -16.18 5.08 21.99
C LEU A 306 -16.93 4.16 21.03
N ARG A 307 -18.16 3.77 21.39
CA ARG A 307 -19.07 3.07 20.48
C ARG A 307 -19.56 4.04 19.42
N VAL A 308 -19.48 3.63 18.16
CA VAL A 308 -19.92 4.43 17.01
C VAL A 308 -21.22 3.90 16.40
N TYR A 309 -21.74 2.78 16.90
CA TYR A 309 -23.07 2.28 16.56
C TYR A 309 -23.98 2.29 17.79
N GLN A 310 -25.25 2.64 17.57
CA GLN A 310 -26.32 2.53 18.54
C GLN A 310 -27.55 1.90 17.88
N ALA A 311 -28.08 0.82 18.46
CA ALA A 311 -29.22 0.07 17.90
C ALA A 311 -29.04 -0.30 16.41
N GLY A 312 -27.81 -0.60 15.98
CA GLY A 312 -27.48 -0.95 14.59
C GLY A 312 -27.33 0.24 13.63
N ARG A 313 -27.58 1.48 14.08
CA ARG A 313 -27.35 2.71 13.32
C ARG A 313 -25.96 3.26 13.61
N LEU A 314 -25.23 3.64 12.56
CA LEU A 314 -23.99 4.42 12.69
C LEU A 314 -24.34 5.82 13.22
N LEU A 315 -23.64 6.27 14.27
CA LEU A 315 -23.80 7.62 14.80
C LEU A 315 -23.52 8.65 13.70
N SER A 316 -24.32 9.71 13.66
CA SER A 316 -24.12 10.85 12.76
C SER A 316 -22.81 11.58 13.12
N PRO A 317 -22.25 12.38 12.19
CA PRO A 317 -21.05 13.14 12.48
C PRO A 317 -21.17 14.06 13.71
N ARG A 318 -22.32 14.74 13.88
CA ARG A 318 -22.58 15.59 15.05
C ARG A 318 -22.65 14.79 16.36
N GLU A 319 -23.25 13.61 16.35
CA GLU A 319 -23.27 12.73 17.53
C GLU A 319 -21.87 12.23 17.90
N ILE A 320 -21.03 11.91 16.91
CA ILE A 320 -19.63 11.50 17.15
C ILE A 320 -18.83 12.69 17.70
N GLU A 321 -18.95 13.87 17.08
CA GLU A 321 -18.35 15.10 17.58
C GLU A 321 -18.70 15.36 19.04
N PHE A 322 -19.99 15.24 19.39
CA PHE A 322 -20.45 15.42 20.76
C PHE A 322 -19.81 14.44 21.75
N GLN A 323 -19.61 13.19 21.34
CA GLN A 323 -18.92 12.18 22.16
C GLN A 323 -17.41 12.44 22.27
N ILE A 324 -16.77 12.93 21.21
CA ILE A 324 -15.37 13.34 21.23
C ILE A 324 -15.19 14.55 22.16
N GLN A 325 -16.09 15.54 22.10
CA GLN A 325 -16.07 16.69 23.00
C GLN A 325 -16.19 16.26 24.46
N ARG A 326 -17.06 15.28 24.77
CA ARG A 326 -17.13 14.67 26.11
C ARG A 326 -15.80 14.04 26.59
N ILE A 327 -14.97 13.52 25.68
CA ILE A 327 -13.64 12.98 26.01
C ILE A 327 -12.64 14.11 26.25
N LEU A 328 -12.67 15.17 25.43
CA LEU A 328 -11.82 16.35 25.59
C LEU A 328 -12.11 17.05 26.94
N ASP A 329 -13.39 17.17 27.30
CA ASP A 329 -13.85 17.84 28.52
C ASP A 329 -13.81 16.94 29.76
N ASP A 330 -13.47 15.64 29.63
CA ASP A 330 -13.42 14.73 30.77
C ASP A 330 -12.27 15.15 31.72
N PRO A 331 -12.55 15.44 33.01
CA PRO A 331 -11.54 15.92 33.94
C PRO A 331 -10.78 14.78 34.66
N SER A 332 -11.12 13.52 34.42
CA SER A 332 -10.54 12.40 35.18
C SER A 332 -9.03 12.26 34.88
N PRO A 333 -8.17 12.08 35.89
CA PRO A 333 -6.74 11.89 35.67
C PRO A 333 -6.47 10.48 35.11
N PRO A 334 -5.36 10.25 34.39
CA PRO A 334 -4.95 8.89 34.03
C PRO A 334 -4.76 8.01 35.28
N SER A 335 -5.07 6.72 35.15
CA SER A 335 -4.71 5.73 36.16
C SER A 335 -3.19 5.70 36.35
N LYS A 336 -2.74 5.21 37.51
CA LYS A 336 -1.31 5.05 37.78
C LYS A 336 -0.64 4.21 36.68
N GLY A 337 0.46 4.70 36.12
CA GLY A 337 1.17 4.07 35.00
C GLY A 337 0.50 4.17 33.61
N GLU A 338 -0.74 4.67 33.51
CA GLU A 338 -1.49 4.73 32.23
C GLU A 338 -0.93 5.78 31.26
N ALA A 339 -0.46 6.92 31.77
CA ALA A 339 -0.20 8.12 30.97
C ALA A 339 0.76 7.90 29.78
N LYS A 340 1.73 6.99 29.96
CA LYS A 340 2.77 6.65 28.98
C LYS A 340 2.68 5.21 28.49
N LEU A 341 1.58 4.51 28.77
CA LEU A 341 1.41 3.08 28.49
C LEU A 341 1.70 2.71 27.03
N GLY A 342 1.32 3.58 26.07
CA GLY A 342 1.56 3.37 24.64
C GLY A 342 3.04 3.23 24.26
N ALA A 343 3.98 3.68 25.11
CA ALA A 343 5.42 3.56 24.88
C ALA A 343 5.88 2.11 24.73
N LEU A 344 5.17 1.15 25.34
CA LEU A 344 5.47 -0.27 25.15
C LEU A 344 5.37 -0.69 23.68
N THR A 345 4.45 -0.10 22.91
CA THR A 345 4.30 -0.38 21.47
C THR A 345 5.35 0.32 20.61
N ALA A 346 5.99 1.36 21.15
CA ALA A 346 6.96 2.21 20.46
C ALA A 346 8.41 1.74 20.59
N GLY A 347 8.73 0.98 21.65
CA GLY A 347 10.05 0.42 21.91
C GLY A 347 10.31 -0.94 21.24
N ASP A 348 11.32 -1.65 21.72
CA ASP A 348 11.71 -2.96 21.19
C ASP A 348 10.62 -4.02 21.35
N ARG A 349 10.57 -4.94 20.38
CA ARG A 349 9.48 -5.93 20.28
C ARG A 349 9.53 -6.99 21.39
N VAL A 350 10.71 -7.43 21.79
CA VAL A 350 10.89 -8.49 22.80
C VAL A 350 10.51 -8.01 24.21
N PRO A 351 10.98 -6.84 24.70
CA PRO A 351 10.50 -6.28 25.96
C PRO A 351 8.98 -6.09 25.97
N TRP A 352 8.40 -5.61 24.87
CA TRP A 352 6.94 -5.49 24.76
C TRP A 352 6.24 -6.85 24.85
N ALA A 353 6.69 -7.87 24.13
CA ALA A 353 6.12 -9.22 24.20
C ALA A 353 6.13 -9.79 25.63
N LYS A 354 7.23 -9.59 26.35
CA LYS A 354 7.39 -10.04 27.74
C LYS A 354 6.48 -9.26 28.69
N ALA A 355 6.44 -7.93 28.57
CA ALA A 355 5.55 -7.09 29.37
C ALA A 355 4.07 -7.43 29.12
N ARG A 356 3.68 -7.62 27.85
CA ARG A 356 2.32 -8.05 27.45
C ARG A 356 1.94 -9.36 28.15
N THR A 357 2.81 -10.36 28.10
CA THR A 357 2.57 -11.68 28.68
C THR A 357 2.45 -11.62 30.20
N LYS A 358 3.33 -10.85 30.86
CA LYS A 358 3.40 -10.76 32.32
C LYS A 358 2.27 -9.93 32.93
N TYR A 359 1.93 -8.78 32.33
CA TYR A 359 1.07 -7.78 32.97
C TYR A 359 -0.30 -7.60 32.29
N PHE A 360 -0.49 -8.11 31.07
CA PHE A 360 -1.70 -7.88 30.26
C PHE A 360 -2.41 -9.17 29.82
N SER A 361 -2.02 -10.33 30.38
CA SER A 361 -2.60 -11.63 30.03
C SER A 361 -3.87 -11.99 30.82
N SER A 362 -4.18 -11.29 31.91
CA SER A 362 -5.36 -11.52 32.74
C SER A 362 -5.96 -10.23 33.34
N GLY A 363 -7.08 -10.36 34.04
CA GLY A 363 -7.67 -9.27 34.83
C GLY A 363 -8.17 -8.07 34.04
N ILE A 364 -8.11 -6.88 34.66
CA ILE A 364 -8.55 -5.62 34.05
C ILE A 364 -7.65 -5.20 32.88
N ASN A 365 -6.34 -5.38 33.00
CA ASN A 365 -5.37 -5.03 31.96
C ASN A 365 -5.64 -5.80 30.67
N LYS A 366 -5.91 -7.11 30.76
CA LYS A 366 -6.31 -7.90 29.58
C LYS A 366 -7.58 -7.37 28.94
N ARG A 367 -8.61 -7.06 29.72
CA ARG A 367 -9.88 -6.53 29.18
C ARG A 367 -9.69 -5.19 28.46
N SER A 368 -8.87 -4.31 29.02
CA SER A 368 -8.54 -3.01 28.41
C SER A 368 -7.66 -3.17 27.17
N LEU A 369 -6.64 -4.03 27.20
CA LEU A 369 -5.80 -4.31 26.04
C LEU A 369 -6.58 -4.98 24.90
N ASP A 370 -7.41 -5.99 25.21
CA ASP A 370 -8.32 -6.63 24.25
C ASP A 370 -9.24 -5.59 23.59
N CYS A 371 -9.66 -4.54 24.33
CA CYS A 371 -10.45 -3.44 23.78
C CYS A 371 -9.67 -2.64 22.73
N ILE A 372 -8.39 -2.33 22.98
CA ILE A 372 -7.54 -1.64 22.00
C ILE A 372 -7.29 -2.52 20.76
N GLU A 373 -6.89 -3.76 21.00
CA GLU A 373 -6.55 -4.72 19.95
C GLU A 373 -7.76 -4.97 19.03
N LYS A 374 -8.98 -5.12 19.57
CA LYS A 374 -10.21 -5.39 18.80
C LYS A 374 -10.93 -4.13 18.27
N ALA A 375 -10.47 -2.92 18.58
CA ALA A 375 -11.08 -1.69 18.07
C ALA A 375 -11.06 -1.63 16.54
N ALA A 376 -11.98 -0.88 15.91
CA ALA A 376 -11.98 -0.70 14.46
C ALA A 376 -10.68 -0.08 13.94
N PHE A 377 -10.23 0.96 14.64
CA PHE A 377 -8.94 1.64 14.48
C PHE A 377 -8.68 2.45 15.76
N PHE A 378 -7.48 3.00 15.87
CA PHE A 378 -7.08 3.82 17.03
C PHE A 378 -7.16 5.31 16.68
N VAL A 379 -7.54 6.14 17.65
CA VAL A 379 -7.63 7.59 17.49
C VAL A 379 -6.80 8.28 18.56
N THR A 380 -6.03 9.28 18.16
CA THR A 380 -5.28 10.17 19.06
C THR A 380 -5.87 11.57 18.96
N LEU A 381 -6.37 12.12 20.07
CA LEU A 381 -6.71 13.53 20.21
C LEU A 381 -5.51 14.25 20.81
N ASP A 382 -4.66 14.79 19.94
CA ASP A 382 -3.44 15.49 20.31
C ASP A 382 -3.77 16.88 20.86
N ASP A 383 -3.04 17.32 21.87
CA ASP A 383 -3.19 18.65 22.46
C ASP A 383 -2.26 19.70 21.86
N GLU A 384 -1.42 19.30 20.90
CA GLU A 384 -0.62 20.19 20.06
C GLU A 384 -1.34 20.56 18.76
N GLU A 385 -0.86 21.64 18.15
CA GLU A 385 -1.28 22.12 16.83
C GLU A 385 -0.19 21.73 15.83
N GLN A 386 -0.59 21.24 14.66
CA GLN A 386 0.34 20.89 13.57
C GLN A 386 -0.22 21.33 12.22
N GLY A 387 0.56 21.18 11.15
CA GLY A 387 0.24 21.62 9.80
C GLY A 387 1.14 22.77 9.33
N MET A 388 0.84 23.31 8.15
CA MET A 388 1.55 24.48 7.63
C MET A 388 1.12 25.73 8.41
N MET A 389 1.99 26.24 9.29
CA MET A 389 1.69 27.33 10.21
C MET A 389 2.88 28.29 10.37
N GLY A 390 2.61 29.51 10.84
CA GLY A 390 3.62 30.51 11.19
C GLY A 390 4.44 31.05 10.02
N ASP A 391 5.52 31.75 10.35
CA ASP A 391 6.41 32.42 9.38
C ASP A 391 7.43 31.47 8.72
N ASP A 392 7.58 30.25 9.24
CA ASP A 392 8.40 29.18 8.67
C ASP A 392 7.55 27.93 8.35
N PRO A 393 6.92 27.92 7.15
CA PRO A 393 6.16 26.78 6.67
C PRO A 393 6.97 25.49 6.54
N ALA A 394 8.26 25.58 6.19
CA ALA A 394 9.09 24.40 5.95
C ALA A 394 9.34 23.64 7.25
N ALA A 395 9.87 24.33 8.29
CA ALA A 395 10.08 23.71 9.59
C ALA A 395 8.78 23.21 10.24
N SER A 396 7.64 23.84 9.92
CA SER A 396 6.33 23.39 10.38
C SER A 396 5.90 22.07 9.74
N LEU A 397 6.21 21.84 8.47
CA LEU A 397 5.97 20.55 7.81
C LEU A 397 6.87 19.44 8.36
N ASP A 398 8.11 19.74 8.71
CA ASP A 398 9.02 18.77 9.32
C ASP A 398 8.53 18.35 10.71
N ARG A 399 8.12 19.32 11.54
CA ARG A 399 7.50 19.03 12.84
C ARG A 399 6.22 18.21 12.69
N TYR A 400 5.40 18.52 11.69
CA TYR A 400 4.18 17.78 11.42
C TYR A 400 4.46 16.34 10.95
N ALA A 401 5.47 16.13 10.10
CA ALA A 401 5.94 14.81 9.69
C ALA A 401 6.47 13.98 10.86
N LYS A 402 7.38 14.56 11.65
CA LYS A 402 7.93 13.95 12.89
C LYS A 402 6.81 13.60 13.86
N SER A 403 5.90 14.57 14.05
CA SER A 403 4.69 14.36 14.84
C SER A 403 3.96 13.15 14.30
N LEU A 404 3.53 13.07 13.04
CA LEU A 404 2.77 11.91 12.52
C LEU A 404 3.51 10.57 12.52
N LEU A 405 4.84 10.55 12.35
CA LEU A 405 5.63 9.32 12.39
C LEU A 405 5.71 8.76 13.81
N HIS A 406 6.27 9.52 14.76
CA HIS A 406 6.60 9.00 16.11
C HIS A 406 5.88 9.73 17.26
N GLY A 407 5.42 10.96 17.06
CA GLY A 407 4.59 11.67 18.03
C GLY A 407 5.35 11.87 19.32
N LYS A 408 4.68 11.66 20.46
CA LYS A 408 5.31 11.71 21.80
C LYS A 408 5.88 10.35 22.22
N CYS A 409 5.97 9.39 21.31
CA CYS A 409 6.38 8.01 21.54
C CYS A 409 5.47 7.20 22.48
N TYR A 410 4.35 7.75 22.97
CA TYR A 410 3.41 7.05 23.85
C TYR A 410 1.93 7.36 23.59
N ASP A 411 1.65 8.30 22.69
CA ASP A 411 0.33 8.83 22.35
C ASP A 411 -0.31 8.12 21.16
N ARG A 412 0.36 7.09 20.63
CA ARG A 412 -0.12 6.21 19.57
C ARG A 412 -0.10 4.75 20.00
N TRP A 413 -0.85 3.96 19.25
CA TRP A 413 -0.77 2.51 19.32
C TRP A 413 -0.13 1.99 18.04
N PHE A 414 1.20 1.91 18.02
CA PHE A 414 1.98 1.62 16.80
C PHE A 414 1.71 0.22 16.21
N ASP A 415 1.20 -0.67 17.04
CA ASP A 415 0.77 -2.01 16.65
C ASP A 415 -0.57 -2.03 15.89
N LYS A 416 -1.38 -0.97 15.98
CA LYS A 416 -2.68 -0.92 15.29
C LYS A 416 -2.46 -0.80 13.80
N SER A 417 -3.31 -1.44 12.98
CA SER A 417 -3.24 -1.32 11.52
C SER A 417 -3.12 0.13 11.07
N PHE A 418 -3.88 1.02 11.69
CA PHE A 418 -3.64 2.46 11.63
C PHE A 418 -4.17 3.21 12.85
N THR A 419 -3.54 4.36 13.13
CA THR A 419 -3.94 5.38 14.10
C THR A 419 -4.27 6.67 13.35
N VAL A 420 -5.42 7.28 13.63
CA VAL A 420 -5.77 8.61 13.12
C VAL A 420 -5.48 9.65 14.20
N VAL A 421 -4.67 10.64 13.89
CA VAL A 421 -4.30 11.73 14.80
C VAL A 421 -5.12 12.96 14.44
N TYR A 422 -5.80 13.55 15.41
CA TYR A 422 -6.49 14.84 15.28
C TYR A 422 -5.79 15.85 16.19
N TYR A 423 -5.27 16.92 15.61
CA TYR A 423 -4.60 18.00 16.32
C TYR A 423 -5.60 19.02 16.82
N LYS A 424 -5.18 19.81 17.82
CA LYS A 424 -6.03 20.79 18.51
C LYS A 424 -6.63 21.84 17.58
N ASN A 425 -5.92 22.22 16.52
CA ASN A 425 -6.35 23.17 15.49
C ASN A 425 -7.19 22.54 14.36
N GLY A 426 -7.61 21.27 14.49
CA GLY A 426 -8.41 20.59 13.48
C GLY A 426 -7.64 20.03 12.29
N LYS A 427 -6.31 20.16 12.21
CA LYS A 427 -5.51 19.31 11.31
C LYS A 427 -5.58 17.87 11.75
N ASN A 428 -5.43 16.93 10.82
CA ASN A 428 -5.39 15.50 11.15
C ASN A 428 -4.24 14.78 10.46
N GLY A 429 -4.16 13.46 10.55
CA GLY A 429 -3.24 12.64 9.77
C GLY A 429 -3.34 11.19 10.20
N ILE A 430 -2.54 10.33 9.57
CA ILE A 430 -2.61 8.89 9.78
C ILE A 430 -1.22 8.29 9.98
N ASN A 431 -1.09 7.36 10.92
CA ASN A 431 0.08 6.50 11.11
C ASN A 431 -0.36 5.05 10.87
N ALA A 432 0.46 4.23 10.23
CA ALA A 432 0.10 2.84 9.93
C ALA A 432 1.24 1.85 10.15
N GLU A 433 0.87 0.71 10.74
CA GLU A 433 1.71 -0.48 10.83
C GLU A 433 1.83 -1.12 9.43
N HIS A 434 3.03 -1.52 9.02
CA HIS A 434 3.31 -1.85 7.61
C HIS A 434 3.18 -3.33 7.25
N SER A 435 3.20 -4.24 8.23
CA SER A 435 3.19 -5.67 7.96
C SER A 435 1.94 -6.12 7.18
N TRP A 436 0.77 -5.55 7.47
CA TRP A 436 -0.50 -5.99 6.87
C TRP A 436 -0.76 -5.43 5.45
N ALA A 437 -0.23 -4.24 5.11
CA ALA A 437 -0.40 -3.65 3.78
C ALA A 437 0.66 -2.62 3.36
N ASP A 438 0.72 -2.37 2.06
CA ASP A 438 1.50 -1.32 1.40
C ASP A 438 0.74 0.02 1.34
N ALA A 439 1.48 1.12 1.30
CA ALA A 439 0.95 2.49 1.37
C ALA A 439 -0.23 2.80 0.42
N PRO A 440 -0.28 2.33 -0.85
CA PRO A 440 -1.42 2.61 -1.74
C PRO A 440 -2.78 2.15 -1.19
N VAL A 441 -2.81 1.09 -0.37
CA VAL A 441 -4.05 0.56 0.24
C VAL A 441 -4.59 1.53 1.29
N LEU A 442 -3.71 2.07 2.13
CA LEU A 442 -4.08 3.07 3.12
C LEU A 442 -4.40 4.42 2.48
N ALA A 443 -3.63 4.83 1.47
CA ALA A 443 -3.87 6.08 0.73
C ALA A 443 -5.28 6.09 0.11
N HIS A 444 -5.78 4.95 -0.38
CA HIS A 444 -7.14 4.85 -0.92
C HIS A 444 -8.23 5.16 0.12
N VAL A 445 -8.13 4.63 1.34
CA VAL A 445 -9.09 4.96 2.42
C VAL A 445 -8.89 6.39 2.92
N TRP A 446 -7.64 6.87 2.96
CA TRP A 446 -7.31 8.23 3.38
C TRP A 446 -7.92 9.28 2.44
N GLU A 447 -7.73 9.13 1.13
CA GLU A 447 -8.34 9.98 0.11
C GLU A 447 -9.86 9.98 0.20
N TYR A 448 -10.46 8.80 0.37
CA TYR A 448 -11.91 8.69 0.56
C TYR A 448 -12.37 9.50 1.76
N THR A 449 -11.65 9.41 2.88
CA THR A 449 -12.00 10.11 4.11
C THR A 449 -11.87 11.61 3.96
N LEU A 450 -10.74 12.10 3.45
CA LEU A 450 -10.52 13.53 3.23
C LEU A 450 -11.55 14.13 2.28
N ALA A 451 -11.85 13.45 1.17
CA ALA A 451 -12.83 13.91 0.20
C ALA A 451 -14.26 13.90 0.76
N THR A 452 -14.67 12.84 1.45
CA THR A 452 -16.02 12.71 2.00
C THR A 452 -16.26 13.74 3.11
N ASP A 453 -15.27 13.94 3.98
CA ASP A 453 -15.32 14.95 5.02
C ASP A 453 -15.59 16.36 4.46
N SER A 454 -14.81 16.78 3.47
CA SER A 454 -14.85 18.17 2.99
C SER A 454 -15.96 18.41 1.96
N PHE A 455 -16.17 17.48 1.03
CA PHE A 455 -17.07 17.70 -0.11
C PHE A 455 -18.46 17.06 0.05
N GLN A 456 -18.66 16.11 0.97
CA GLN A 456 -19.96 15.43 1.14
C GLN A 456 -20.62 15.77 2.48
N LEU A 457 -19.88 15.68 3.59
CA LEU A 457 -20.41 15.96 4.92
C LEU A 457 -20.38 17.47 5.20
N GLY A 458 -19.18 18.06 5.14
CA GLY A 458 -18.93 19.47 5.42
C GLY A 458 -19.32 19.87 6.85
N TYR A 459 -19.28 21.18 7.10
CA TYR A 459 -19.50 21.77 8.42
C TYR A 459 -20.57 22.87 8.33
N ASN A 460 -21.14 23.26 9.46
CA ASN A 460 -22.04 24.42 9.55
C ASN A 460 -21.25 25.74 9.64
N ALA A 461 -21.94 26.88 9.74
CA ALA A 461 -21.31 28.20 9.77
C ALA A 461 -20.37 28.39 10.97
N GLU A 462 -20.63 27.70 12.08
CA GLU A 462 -19.83 27.71 13.30
C GLU A 462 -18.67 26.70 13.27
N GLY A 463 -18.51 25.92 12.19
CA GLY A 463 -17.46 24.91 12.04
C GLY A 463 -17.77 23.55 12.69
N HIS A 464 -18.97 23.36 13.21
CA HIS A 464 -19.43 22.08 13.76
C HIS A 464 -19.92 21.12 12.67
N CYS A 465 -19.95 19.82 12.96
CA CYS A 465 -20.58 18.84 12.08
C CYS A 465 -22.07 19.19 11.88
N LYS A 466 -22.62 18.90 10.71
CA LYS A 466 -24.05 19.11 10.44
C LYS A 466 -24.92 18.04 11.10
N GLY A 467 -26.13 18.43 11.47
CA GLY A 467 -27.15 17.55 12.06
C GLY A 467 -27.35 17.78 13.56
N ASP A 468 -28.28 17.03 14.14
CA ASP A 468 -28.66 17.13 15.55
C ASP A 468 -28.00 16.05 16.40
N VAL A 469 -27.94 16.27 17.71
CA VAL A 469 -27.40 15.32 18.70
C VAL A 469 -28.55 14.73 19.49
N ASP A 470 -28.52 13.42 19.74
CA ASP A 470 -29.27 12.80 20.83
C ASP A 470 -28.47 12.91 22.14
N PRO A 471 -28.86 13.76 23.11
CA PRO A 471 -28.08 13.94 24.34
C PRO A 471 -28.09 12.70 25.24
N SER A 472 -29.05 11.78 25.03
CA SER A 472 -29.21 10.55 25.80
C SER A 472 -28.20 9.46 25.45
N LEU A 473 -27.36 9.69 24.42
CA LEU A 473 -26.30 8.77 24.04
C LEU A 473 -25.41 8.39 25.23
N PRO A 474 -25.12 7.08 25.44
CA PRO A 474 -24.21 6.63 26.47
C PRO A 474 -22.85 7.33 26.38
N ARG A 475 -22.25 7.64 27.52
CA ARG A 475 -20.92 8.26 27.56
C ARG A 475 -19.84 7.29 27.10
N PRO A 476 -18.70 7.79 26.57
CA PRO A 476 -17.55 6.97 26.25
C PRO A 476 -17.01 6.35 27.54
N VAL A 477 -16.58 5.10 27.48
CA VAL A 477 -16.14 4.35 28.67
C VAL A 477 -14.64 4.44 28.76
N LYS A 478 -14.12 5.14 29.79
CA LYS A 478 -12.69 5.15 30.08
C LYS A 478 -12.21 3.72 30.41
N LEU A 479 -11.11 3.31 29.80
CA LEU A 479 -10.46 2.05 30.12
C LEU A 479 -9.78 2.13 31.49
N SER A 480 -9.61 1.00 32.14
CA SER A 480 -9.01 0.94 33.48
C SER A 480 -7.79 0.04 33.46
N TRP A 481 -6.79 0.38 34.26
CA TRP A 481 -5.51 -0.30 34.29
C TRP A 481 -5.04 -0.46 35.73
N GLU A 482 -4.43 -1.60 35.99
CA GLU A 482 -3.71 -1.94 37.23
C GLU A 482 -2.25 -2.17 36.84
N ILE A 483 -1.49 -1.08 36.74
CA ILE A 483 -0.08 -1.13 36.32
C ILE A 483 0.80 -1.17 37.58
N PRO A 484 1.47 -2.30 37.87
CA PRO A 484 2.38 -2.38 39.01
C PRO A 484 3.69 -1.61 38.73
N PRO A 485 4.46 -1.21 39.77
CA PRO A 485 5.69 -0.44 39.61
C PRO A 485 6.71 -1.06 38.64
N GLU A 486 6.83 -2.39 38.62
CA GLU A 486 7.74 -3.10 37.72
C GLU A 486 7.30 -2.98 36.25
N CYS A 487 6.01 -2.81 35.98
CA CYS A 487 5.51 -2.51 34.64
C CYS A 487 5.71 -1.04 34.28
N GLU A 488 5.59 -0.11 35.25
CA GLU A 488 5.91 1.31 35.04
C GLU A 488 7.38 1.50 34.64
N GLU A 489 8.29 0.72 35.22
CA GLU A 489 9.71 0.71 34.84
C GLU A 489 9.91 0.22 33.40
N GLN A 490 9.22 -0.84 32.97
CA GLN A 490 9.28 -1.31 31.58
C GLN A 490 8.74 -0.27 30.61
N ILE A 491 7.65 0.43 30.96
CA ILE A 491 7.10 1.55 30.18
C ILE A 491 8.16 2.66 30.04
N ALA A 492 8.85 3.02 31.13
CA ALA A 492 9.88 4.05 31.12
C ALA A 492 11.10 3.65 30.27
N GLN A 493 11.54 2.39 30.34
CA GLN A 493 12.63 1.84 29.52
C GLN A 493 12.26 1.86 28.03
N SER A 494 11.06 1.38 27.67
CA SER A 494 10.59 1.43 26.27
C SER A 494 10.47 2.88 25.77
N LEU A 495 10.01 3.81 26.61
CA LEU A 495 9.96 5.22 26.26
C LEU A 495 11.35 5.81 26.02
N ALA A 496 12.34 5.47 26.84
CA ALA A 496 13.71 5.98 26.65
C ALA A 496 14.30 5.51 25.31
N VAL A 497 14.09 4.23 24.94
CA VAL A 497 14.50 3.68 23.64
C VAL A 497 13.77 4.39 22.50
N ALA A 498 12.45 4.53 22.60
CA ALA A 498 11.65 5.16 21.57
C ALA A 498 12.00 6.65 21.38
N GLN A 499 12.22 7.38 22.48
CA GLN A 499 12.59 8.79 22.45
C GLN A 499 13.97 8.99 21.83
N ALA A 500 14.97 8.18 22.21
CA ALA A 500 16.29 8.23 21.59
C ALA A 500 16.22 7.98 20.07
N LEU A 501 15.39 7.03 19.64
CA LEU A 501 15.16 6.78 18.21
C LEU A 501 14.45 7.94 17.52
N ALA A 502 13.43 8.53 18.15
CA ALA A 502 12.68 9.67 17.60
C ALA A 502 13.54 10.93 17.47
N ASP A 503 14.34 11.23 18.50
CA ASP A 503 15.24 12.39 18.54
C ASP A 503 16.36 12.28 17.50
N ASP A 504 16.73 11.04 17.12
CA ASP A 504 17.74 10.78 16.10
C ASP A 504 17.20 10.92 14.66
N VAL A 505 15.89 11.00 14.44
CA VAL A 505 15.34 11.13 13.07
C VAL A 505 15.30 12.59 12.63
N ASP A 506 15.93 12.88 11.49
CA ASP A 506 15.79 14.13 10.77
C ASP A 506 14.70 14.04 9.70
N PHE A 507 14.04 15.17 9.41
CA PHE A 507 13.04 15.27 8.35
C PHE A 507 13.20 16.56 7.56
N HIS A 508 12.95 16.47 6.26
CA HIS A 508 12.73 17.62 5.39
C HIS A 508 11.57 17.33 4.44
N VAL A 509 10.50 18.11 4.55
CA VAL A 509 9.28 17.99 3.77
C VAL A 509 9.04 19.25 2.98
N PHE A 510 8.86 19.12 1.65
CA PHE A 510 8.60 20.28 0.82
C PHE A 510 7.77 19.98 -0.42
N SER A 511 7.12 21.04 -0.90
CA SER A 511 6.39 21.08 -2.16
C SER A 511 7.20 21.79 -3.24
N PHE A 512 7.54 21.06 -4.31
CA PHE A 512 8.15 21.60 -5.50
C PHE A 512 7.07 22.00 -6.52
N GLN A 513 6.95 23.30 -6.80
CA GLN A 513 5.84 23.88 -7.58
C GLN A 513 6.28 24.54 -8.89
N GLU A 514 7.58 24.54 -9.21
CA GLU A 514 8.07 25.16 -10.46
C GLU A 514 7.63 24.40 -11.71
N PHE A 515 7.42 23.09 -11.54
CA PHE A 515 6.82 22.19 -12.52
C PHE A 515 6.43 20.85 -11.90
N GLY A 516 5.62 20.08 -12.62
CA GLY A 516 5.27 18.70 -12.29
C GLY A 516 5.30 17.80 -13.53
N LYS A 517 4.46 16.75 -13.53
CA LYS A 517 4.42 15.77 -14.62
C LYS A 517 4.12 16.40 -15.98
N GLY A 518 3.44 17.54 -16.05
CA GLY A 518 3.05 18.17 -17.30
C GLY A 518 4.23 18.65 -18.13
N LYS A 519 5.23 19.30 -17.50
CA LYS A 519 6.45 19.69 -18.20
C LYS A 519 7.34 18.48 -18.50
N VAL A 520 7.48 17.55 -17.56
CA VAL A 520 8.30 16.34 -17.76
C VAL A 520 7.80 15.49 -18.93
N LYS A 521 6.47 15.32 -19.06
CA LYS A 521 5.87 14.60 -20.19
C LYS A 521 6.10 15.30 -21.54
N LYS A 522 6.17 16.64 -21.58
CA LYS A 522 6.52 17.38 -22.80
C LYS A 522 7.96 17.09 -23.27
N CYS A 523 8.86 16.76 -22.35
CA CYS A 523 10.20 16.25 -22.65
C CYS A 523 10.22 14.78 -23.14
N ARG A 524 9.04 14.12 -23.22
CA ARG A 524 8.86 12.70 -23.61
C ARG A 524 9.52 11.71 -22.65
N VAL A 525 9.49 12.02 -21.36
CA VAL A 525 10.10 11.20 -20.29
C VAL A 525 9.03 10.80 -19.28
N SER A 526 9.17 9.62 -18.68
CA SER A 526 8.31 9.21 -17.56
C SER A 526 8.56 10.13 -16.35
N PRO A 527 7.53 10.73 -15.73
CA PRO A 527 7.70 11.55 -14.53
C PRO A 527 8.45 10.84 -13.40
N ASP A 528 8.16 9.55 -13.22
CA ASP A 528 8.77 8.71 -12.21
C ASP A 528 10.26 8.46 -12.51
N GLY A 529 10.59 8.04 -13.75
CA GLY A 529 11.98 7.90 -14.19
C GLY A 529 12.78 9.20 -14.13
N PHE A 530 12.15 10.35 -14.38
CA PHE A 530 12.78 11.66 -14.22
C PHE A 530 13.13 11.96 -12.76
N ILE A 531 12.20 11.72 -11.83
CA ILE A 531 12.43 11.91 -10.39
C ILE A 531 13.52 10.96 -9.91
N GLN A 532 13.49 9.68 -10.30
CA GLN A 532 14.50 8.71 -9.90
C GLN A 532 15.91 9.13 -10.38
N MET A 533 16.05 9.66 -11.61
CA MET A 533 17.33 10.23 -12.05
C MET A 533 17.74 11.48 -11.27
N ALA A 534 16.78 12.32 -10.87
CA ALA A 534 17.04 13.48 -10.00
C ALA A 534 17.56 13.04 -8.63
N LEU A 535 16.98 11.98 -8.03
CA LEU A 535 17.43 11.42 -6.76
C LEU A 535 18.84 10.84 -6.86
N GLN A 536 19.15 10.12 -7.94
CA GLN A 536 20.49 9.60 -8.18
C GLN A 536 21.52 10.73 -8.33
N LEU A 537 21.19 11.79 -9.08
CA LEU A 537 22.05 12.96 -9.27
C LEU A 537 22.27 13.71 -7.95
N ALA A 538 21.20 13.95 -7.19
CA ALA A 538 21.28 14.60 -5.89
C ALA A 538 22.15 13.81 -4.92
N TYR A 539 22.04 12.47 -4.90
CA TYR A 539 22.82 11.63 -4.00
C TYR A 539 24.31 11.68 -4.37
N PHE A 540 24.61 11.60 -5.67
CA PHE A 540 25.99 11.70 -6.16
C PHE A 540 26.63 13.06 -5.83
N ARG A 541 25.88 14.17 -5.93
CA ARG A 541 26.39 15.50 -5.58
C ARG A 541 26.67 15.65 -4.08
N GLU A 542 25.83 15.06 -3.24
CA GLU A 542 26.00 15.13 -1.78
C GLU A 542 27.09 14.17 -1.27
N ARG A 543 27.19 12.97 -1.84
CA ARG A 543 28.03 11.87 -1.32
C ARG A 543 29.27 11.58 -2.15
N GLY A 544 29.37 12.10 -3.37
CA GLY A 544 30.45 11.80 -4.32
C GLY A 544 30.50 10.34 -4.81
N THR A 545 29.53 9.51 -4.42
CA THR A 545 29.49 8.07 -4.70
C THR A 545 28.08 7.64 -5.08
N PHE A 546 27.97 6.43 -5.66
CA PHE A 546 26.68 5.79 -5.93
C PHE A 546 26.33 4.83 -4.79
N CYS A 547 25.05 4.62 -4.56
CA CYS A 547 24.59 3.68 -3.54
C CYS A 547 23.46 2.78 -4.06
N LEU A 548 23.29 1.65 -3.37
CA LEU A 548 22.17 0.77 -3.61
C LEU A 548 20.85 1.51 -3.32
N THR A 549 20.05 1.67 -4.37
CA THR A 549 18.78 2.42 -4.30
C THR A 549 17.60 1.47 -4.45
N TYR A 550 16.71 1.50 -3.46
CA TYR A 550 15.44 0.78 -3.46
C TYR A 550 14.34 1.69 -3.98
N GLU A 551 13.53 1.20 -4.91
CA GLU A 551 12.23 1.78 -5.24
C GLU A 551 11.14 0.70 -5.17
N ALA A 552 10.04 1.01 -4.47
CA ALA A 552 8.91 0.10 -4.37
C ALA A 552 8.11 0.04 -5.68
N SER A 553 7.97 -1.16 -6.26
CA SER A 553 7.05 -1.43 -7.37
C SER A 553 5.99 -2.44 -6.94
N MET A 554 4.71 -2.14 -7.17
CA MET A 554 3.63 -3.06 -6.83
C MET A 554 3.66 -4.33 -7.69
N THR A 555 3.37 -5.48 -7.08
CA THR A 555 3.12 -6.76 -7.77
C THR A 555 1.65 -7.17 -7.73
N ARG A 556 0.75 -6.21 -7.49
CA ARG A 556 -0.71 -6.40 -7.38
C ARG A 556 -1.39 -6.87 -8.68
N LEU A 557 -0.66 -7.02 -9.78
CA LEU A 557 -1.12 -7.77 -10.96
C LEU A 557 -1.34 -9.26 -10.65
N PHE A 558 -0.70 -9.77 -9.61
CA PHE A 558 -0.79 -11.14 -9.16
C PHE A 558 -1.63 -11.26 -7.88
N ARG A 559 -2.22 -12.43 -7.69
CA ARG A 559 -2.95 -12.76 -6.46
C ARG A 559 -2.02 -12.60 -5.25
N GLU A 560 -2.52 -11.90 -4.24
CA GLU A 560 -1.81 -11.57 -2.99
C GLU A 560 -0.50 -10.79 -3.20
N GLY A 561 -0.27 -10.21 -4.39
CA GLY A 561 0.92 -9.40 -4.66
C GLY A 561 1.07 -8.21 -3.71
N ARG A 562 2.26 -8.08 -3.14
CA ARG A 562 2.73 -6.93 -2.36
C ARG A 562 3.60 -6.04 -3.26
N THR A 563 4.92 -6.11 -3.07
CA THR A 563 5.93 -5.30 -3.75
C THR A 563 7.06 -6.14 -4.31
N GLU A 564 7.77 -5.58 -5.28
CA GLU A 564 9.09 -5.95 -5.76
C GLU A 564 9.97 -4.69 -5.75
N THR A 565 11.29 -4.88 -5.83
CA THR A 565 12.27 -3.79 -5.85
C THR A 565 12.64 -3.40 -7.28
N VAL A 566 12.65 -2.10 -7.56
CA VAL A 566 13.36 -1.51 -8.69
C VAL A 566 14.68 -0.96 -8.17
N ARG A 567 15.79 -1.48 -8.70
CA ARG A 567 17.15 -1.01 -8.36
C ARG A 567 17.51 0.18 -9.25
N SER A 568 17.18 1.40 -8.79
CA SER A 568 17.28 2.61 -9.62
C SER A 568 18.72 3.03 -9.97
N CYS A 569 19.69 2.67 -9.11
CA CYS A 569 21.11 2.86 -9.41
C CYS A 569 21.58 1.79 -10.40
N THR A 570 21.63 2.16 -11.68
CA THR A 570 22.04 1.32 -12.81
C THR A 570 23.34 1.82 -13.43
N ASN A 571 23.98 0.99 -14.27
CA ASN A 571 25.13 1.41 -15.07
C ASN A 571 24.76 2.62 -15.95
N GLU A 572 23.56 2.60 -16.54
CA GLU A 572 23.04 3.65 -17.40
C GLU A 572 22.83 4.96 -16.64
N SER A 573 22.23 4.92 -15.44
CA SER A 573 22.09 6.11 -14.59
C SER A 573 23.44 6.65 -14.12
N SER A 574 24.38 5.76 -13.78
CA SER A 574 25.70 6.15 -13.29
C SER A 574 26.54 6.79 -14.39
N ALA A 575 26.47 6.23 -15.61
CA ALA A 575 27.12 6.81 -16.79
C ALA A 575 26.56 8.18 -17.13
N PHE A 576 25.23 8.34 -17.08
CA PHE A 576 24.58 9.64 -17.29
C PHE A 576 25.06 10.68 -16.27
N ILE A 577 25.04 10.36 -14.97
CA ILE A 577 25.42 11.29 -13.91
C ILE A 577 26.90 11.68 -14.00
N ARG A 578 27.78 10.71 -14.25
CA ARG A 578 29.22 10.99 -14.46
C ARG A 578 29.45 11.90 -15.67
N ALA A 579 28.73 11.69 -16.77
CA ALA A 579 28.85 12.56 -17.94
C ALA A 579 28.37 13.98 -17.65
N LEU A 580 27.22 14.12 -16.97
CA LEU A 580 26.66 15.41 -16.61
C LEU A 580 27.59 16.21 -15.69
N GLU A 581 28.05 15.59 -14.60
CA GLU A 581 28.95 16.24 -13.62
C GLU A 581 30.39 16.38 -14.14
N GLY A 582 30.78 15.56 -15.12
CA GLY A 582 32.06 15.66 -15.82
C GLY A 582 32.12 16.77 -16.87
N GLY A 583 31.01 17.45 -17.15
CA GLY A 583 30.96 18.57 -18.12
C GLY A 583 30.92 18.11 -19.59
N GLU A 584 30.44 16.90 -19.86
CA GLU A 584 30.24 16.42 -21.23
C GLU A 584 29.24 17.28 -22.01
N ALA A 585 29.31 17.21 -23.34
CA ALA A 585 28.42 17.98 -24.21
C ALA A 585 26.94 17.68 -23.94
N ALA A 586 26.09 18.72 -23.97
CA ALA A 586 24.67 18.61 -23.60
C ALA A 586 23.92 17.51 -24.38
N ASP A 587 24.23 17.30 -25.65
CA ASP A 587 23.57 16.27 -26.46
C ASP A 587 23.98 14.84 -26.07
N VAL A 588 25.21 14.64 -25.60
CA VAL A 588 25.67 13.38 -25.01
C VAL A 588 24.90 13.13 -23.71
N CYS A 589 24.82 14.14 -22.83
CA CYS A 589 24.07 14.06 -21.58
C CYS A 589 22.57 13.77 -21.82
N LYS A 590 21.93 14.43 -22.79
CA LYS A 590 20.53 14.16 -23.17
C LYS A 590 20.35 12.73 -23.68
N HIS A 591 21.29 12.20 -24.47
CA HIS A 591 21.23 10.83 -24.95
C HIS A 591 21.35 9.83 -23.79
N LEU A 592 22.36 9.99 -22.94
CA LEU A 592 22.56 9.12 -21.77
C LEU A 592 21.39 9.20 -20.78
N PHE A 593 20.81 10.39 -20.58
CA PHE A 593 19.61 10.56 -19.77
C PHE A 593 18.44 9.73 -20.30
N ARG A 594 18.20 9.75 -21.62
CA ARG A 594 17.14 8.94 -22.24
C ARG A 594 17.39 7.44 -22.04
N VAL A 595 18.63 6.99 -22.23
CA VAL A 595 19.01 5.58 -22.00
C VAL A 595 18.79 5.17 -20.54
N ALA A 596 19.19 6.02 -19.59
CA ALA A 596 19.00 5.77 -18.17
C ALA A 596 17.53 5.70 -17.75
N THR A 597 16.71 6.64 -18.22
CA THR A 597 15.26 6.65 -17.95
C THR A 597 14.52 5.51 -18.64
N GLU A 598 14.92 5.10 -19.85
CA GLU A 598 14.38 3.93 -20.54
C GLU A 598 14.73 2.63 -19.79
N LYS A 599 15.97 2.50 -19.29
CA LYS A 599 16.40 1.38 -18.44
C LYS A 599 15.58 1.31 -17.16
N HIS A 600 15.41 2.44 -16.46
CA HIS A 600 14.58 2.53 -15.26
C HIS A 600 13.15 2.03 -15.54
N GLN A 601 12.51 2.55 -16.60
CA GLN A 601 11.15 2.13 -16.96
C GLN A 601 11.07 0.65 -17.39
N LEU A 602 12.12 0.09 -17.98
CA LEU A 602 12.21 -1.34 -18.24
C LEU A 602 12.25 -2.14 -16.93
N LEU A 603 13.07 -1.74 -15.96
CA LEU A 603 13.17 -2.40 -14.65
C LEU A 603 11.83 -2.34 -13.90
N TYR A 604 11.14 -1.19 -13.93
CA TYR A 604 9.82 -1.04 -13.31
C TYR A 604 8.80 -2.01 -13.92
N ARG A 605 8.77 -2.14 -15.25
CA ARG A 605 7.90 -3.11 -15.95
C ARG A 605 8.27 -4.56 -15.62
N LEU A 606 9.56 -4.87 -15.54
CA LEU A 606 10.01 -6.20 -15.11
C LEU A 606 9.56 -6.51 -13.68
N ALA A 607 9.74 -5.59 -12.74
CA ALA A 607 9.29 -5.72 -11.35
C ALA A 607 7.77 -5.95 -11.26
N MET A 608 6.96 -5.11 -11.93
CA MET A 608 5.50 -5.26 -11.97
C MET A 608 5.04 -6.61 -12.53
N THR A 609 5.79 -7.20 -13.47
CA THR A 609 5.49 -8.51 -14.07
C THR A 609 6.04 -9.71 -13.30
N GLY A 610 6.58 -9.51 -12.09
CA GLY A 610 7.16 -10.58 -11.29
C GLY A 610 8.48 -11.09 -11.86
N ALA A 611 9.19 -10.26 -12.63
CA ALA A 611 10.52 -10.53 -13.16
C ALA A 611 11.60 -9.66 -12.46
N GLY A 612 11.30 -9.09 -11.29
CA GLY A 612 12.33 -8.53 -10.42
C GLY A 612 13.20 -9.63 -9.80
N ILE A 613 14.24 -9.21 -9.08
CA ILE A 613 15.27 -10.12 -8.57
C ILE A 613 15.29 -10.22 -7.05
N ASP A 614 14.91 -9.15 -6.35
CA ASP A 614 15.10 -9.04 -4.90
C ASP A 614 14.18 -9.99 -4.13
N ARG A 615 12.89 -10.08 -4.48
CA ARG A 615 12.00 -11.07 -3.84
C ARG A 615 12.43 -12.51 -4.16
N HIS A 616 12.94 -12.76 -5.36
CA HIS A 616 13.44 -14.07 -5.73
C HIS A 616 14.68 -14.47 -4.90
N LEU A 617 15.69 -13.59 -4.81
CA LEU A 617 16.90 -13.79 -3.99
C LEU A 617 16.56 -13.99 -2.51
N PHE A 618 15.63 -13.19 -1.99
CA PHE A 618 15.10 -13.35 -0.63
C PHE A 618 14.47 -14.74 -0.42
N CYS A 619 13.57 -15.18 -1.31
CA CYS A 619 12.95 -16.49 -1.17
C CYS A 619 13.95 -17.65 -1.29
N LEU A 620 14.95 -17.54 -2.15
CA LEU A 620 16.04 -18.53 -2.24
C LEU A 620 16.82 -18.61 -0.92
N TYR A 621 17.09 -17.47 -0.28
CA TYR A 621 17.73 -17.43 1.03
C TYR A 621 16.89 -18.07 2.12
N VAL A 622 15.58 -17.80 2.15
CA VAL A 622 14.65 -18.47 3.08
C VAL A 622 14.70 -20.00 2.89
N VAL A 623 14.65 -20.48 1.65
CA VAL A 623 14.82 -21.92 1.36
C VAL A 623 16.16 -22.44 1.84
N SER A 624 17.26 -21.68 1.64
CA SER A 624 18.59 -22.08 2.11
C SER A 624 18.63 -22.26 3.62
N LYS A 625 17.96 -21.37 4.38
CA LYS A 625 17.84 -21.48 5.84
C LYS A 625 17.01 -22.69 6.26
N TYR A 626 15.90 -23.00 5.60
CA TYR A 626 15.14 -24.23 5.86
C TYR A 626 15.95 -25.51 5.62
N LEU A 627 16.83 -25.51 4.62
CA LEU A 627 17.70 -26.64 4.32
C LEU A 627 18.96 -26.71 5.19
N GLY A 628 19.19 -25.72 6.06
CA GLY A 628 20.41 -25.64 6.88
C GLY A 628 21.68 -25.46 6.05
N VAL A 629 21.58 -24.86 4.85
CA VAL A 629 22.72 -24.65 3.95
C VAL A 629 23.09 -23.17 3.86
N GLU A 630 24.38 -22.90 3.93
CA GLU A 630 24.92 -21.55 3.77
C GLU A 630 25.29 -21.28 2.31
N SER A 631 25.05 -20.06 1.86
CA SER A 631 25.45 -19.57 0.55
C SER A 631 26.21 -18.26 0.74
N PRO A 632 27.51 -18.21 0.42
CA PRO A 632 28.28 -16.97 0.47
C PRO A 632 27.64 -15.88 -0.40
N PHE A 633 27.18 -16.25 -1.61
CA PHE A 633 26.48 -15.34 -2.52
C PHE A 633 25.21 -14.74 -1.89
N LEU A 634 24.27 -15.56 -1.41
CA LEU A 634 23.02 -15.04 -0.84
C LEU A 634 23.24 -14.24 0.45
N LYS A 635 24.24 -14.63 1.26
CA LYS A 635 24.60 -13.91 2.48
C LYS A 635 25.07 -12.49 2.15
N GLU A 636 25.88 -12.35 1.11
CA GLU A 636 26.43 -11.05 0.72
C GLU A 636 25.36 -10.16 0.07
N VAL A 637 24.64 -10.69 -0.92
CA VAL A 637 23.55 -9.99 -1.63
C VAL A 637 22.51 -9.37 -0.69
N LEU A 638 22.18 -10.07 0.41
CA LEU A 638 21.16 -9.64 1.36
C LEU A 638 21.70 -8.81 2.53
N SER A 639 23.03 -8.62 2.60
CA SER A 639 23.68 -7.80 3.62
C SER A 639 23.88 -6.33 3.22
N GLU A 640 23.75 -6.02 1.92
CA GLU A 640 23.95 -4.67 1.41
C GLU A 640 22.82 -3.73 1.89
N PRO A 641 23.14 -2.59 2.54
CA PRO A 641 22.13 -1.66 3.02
C PRO A 641 21.52 -0.84 1.89
N TRP A 642 20.21 -0.67 1.93
CA TRP A 642 19.45 0.23 1.04
C TRP A 642 19.61 1.69 1.49
N ARG A 643 20.77 2.27 1.21
CA ARG A 643 21.13 3.65 1.62
C ARG A 643 20.24 4.73 1.00
N LEU A 644 19.58 4.45 -0.11
CA LEU A 644 18.52 5.31 -0.63
C LEU A 644 17.26 4.47 -0.81
N SER A 645 16.31 4.62 0.11
CA SER A 645 15.03 3.91 0.06
C SER A 645 13.94 4.86 -0.41
N THR A 646 13.29 4.52 -1.53
CA THR A 646 12.36 5.42 -2.21
C THR A 646 11.00 4.78 -2.45
N SER A 647 9.94 5.60 -2.42
CA SER A 647 8.59 5.14 -2.72
C SER A 647 7.73 6.26 -3.28
N GLN A 648 7.13 6.01 -4.45
CA GLN A 648 6.06 6.83 -4.98
C GLN A 648 4.74 6.46 -4.32
N THR A 649 4.08 7.42 -3.67
CA THR A 649 2.71 7.23 -3.18
C THR A 649 1.71 7.72 -4.23
N PRO A 650 0.91 6.84 -4.86
CA PRO A 650 -0.10 7.25 -5.80
C PRO A 650 -1.21 8.00 -5.08
N ILE A 651 -1.69 9.06 -5.73
CA ILE A 651 -2.76 9.93 -5.25
C ILE A 651 -3.93 9.95 -6.26
N GLN A 652 -5.10 10.42 -5.82
CA GLN A 652 -6.35 10.45 -6.59
C GLN A 652 -6.75 9.07 -7.14
N GLN A 653 -6.53 8.00 -6.36
CA GLN A 653 -6.89 6.64 -6.72
C GLN A 653 -8.42 6.43 -6.85
N VAL A 654 -9.21 7.25 -6.15
CA VAL A 654 -10.68 7.12 -6.09
C VAL A 654 -11.40 8.16 -6.97
N GLU A 655 -10.69 9.18 -7.47
CA GLU A 655 -11.24 10.27 -8.31
C GLU A 655 -12.50 10.95 -7.70
N LEU A 656 -12.51 11.17 -6.37
CA LEU A 656 -13.69 11.68 -5.67
C LEU A 656 -13.89 13.19 -5.75
N PHE A 657 -12.84 13.94 -6.09
CA PHE A 657 -12.91 15.37 -6.34
C PHE A 657 -11.83 15.75 -7.35
N ASP A 658 -12.06 16.88 -8.01
CA ASP A 658 -11.16 17.39 -9.04
C ASP A 658 -10.16 18.38 -8.44
N ILE A 659 -8.88 18.02 -8.46
CA ILE A 659 -7.79 18.88 -7.97
C ILE A 659 -7.63 20.12 -8.84
N ASP A 660 -7.95 20.06 -10.13
CA ASP A 660 -7.79 21.23 -11.01
C ASP A 660 -8.80 22.33 -10.65
N ASN A 661 -10.01 21.94 -10.21
CA ASN A 661 -11.05 22.85 -9.72
C ASN A 661 -10.93 23.18 -8.22
N HIS A 662 -10.17 22.38 -7.46
CA HIS A 662 -9.94 22.55 -6.03
C HIS A 662 -8.44 22.44 -5.66
N PRO A 663 -7.58 23.33 -6.21
CA PRO A 663 -6.13 23.25 -6.06
C PRO A 663 -5.64 23.42 -4.61
N GLU A 664 -6.47 23.99 -3.74
CA GLU A 664 -6.21 24.14 -2.31
C GLU A 664 -6.37 22.83 -1.52
N TYR A 665 -7.17 21.87 -2.02
CA TYR A 665 -7.44 20.57 -1.40
C TYR A 665 -6.42 19.50 -1.83
N VAL A 666 -5.14 19.81 -1.63
CA VAL A 666 -4.02 18.92 -1.95
C VAL A 666 -3.38 18.37 -0.67
N SER A 667 -3.17 17.06 -0.60
CA SER A 667 -2.37 16.43 0.47
C SER A 667 -0.92 16.29 0.02
N CYS A 668 0.03 16.39 0.96
CA CYS A 668 1.44 16.11 0.69
C CYS A 668 1.75 14.63 0.43
N GLY A 669 0.79 13.74 0.65
CA GLY A 669 1.04 12.32 0.69
C GLY A 669 1.56 11.93 2.07
N GLY A 670 2.63 11.15 2.11
CA GLY A 670 3.12 10.52 3.32
C GLY A 670 4.60 10.18 3.24
N GLY A 671 5.16 9.73 4.37
CA GLY A 671 6.59 9.40 4.47
C GLY A 671 6.84 8.26 5.45
N PHE A 672 8.12 7.89 5.56
CA PHE A 672 8.63 6.82 6.43
C PHE A 672 10.04 7.18 6.91
N GLY A 673 10.55 6.53 7.95
CA GLY A 673 11.92 6.70 8.43
C GLY A 673 12.97 6.06 7.50
N PRO A 674 14.27 6.36 7.65
CA PRO A 674 15.31 5.73 6.84
C PRO A 674 15.43 4.22 7.15
N VAL A 675 15.74 3.42 6.12
CA VAL A 675 15.88 1.94 6.24
C VAL A 675 17.32 1.53 6.58
N ALA A 676 18.29 2.42 6.39
CA ALA A 676 19.68 2.26 6.77
C ALA A 676 20.10 3.44 7.66
N ASP A 677 20.94 3.17 8.66
CA ASP A 677 21.41 4.20 9.60
C ASP A 677 22.25 5.29 8.89
N ASP A 678 22.94 4.92 7.81
CA ASP A 678 23.77 5.79 6.98
C ASP A 678 23.10 6.18 5.65
N GLY A 679 21.76 6.20 5.62
CA GLY A 679 20.97 6.40 4.42
C GLY A 679 19.78 7.35 4.56
N TYR A 680 19.02 7.45 3.47
CA TYR A 680 17.84 8.30 3.33
C TYR A 680 16.58 7.47 3.05
N GLY A 681 15.46 7.86 3.68
CA GLY A 681 14.12 7.52 3.23
C GLY A 681 13.54 8.67 2.40
N VAL A 682 13.06 8.42 1.19
CA VAL A 682 12.47 9.44 0.31
C VAL A 682 11.12 8.96 -0.21
N SER A 683 10.03 9.56 0.25
CA SER A 683 8.74 9.42 -0.41
C SER A 683 8.43 10.63 -1.26
N TYR A 684 7.78 10.40 -2.40
CA TYR A 684 7.28 11.47 -3.23
C TYR A 684 5.88 11.17 -3.79
N CYS A 685 5.14 12.23 -4.07
CA CYS A 685 3.89 12.15 -4.81
C CYS A 685 3.84 13.22 -5.90
N ILE A 686 3.16 12.89 -7.00
CA ILE A 686 3.03 13.74 -8.18
C ILE A 686 1.61 14.27 -8.24
N LEU A 687 1.44 15.57 -7.99
CA LEU A 687 0.15 16.24 -7.83
C LEU A 687 -0.19 17.12 -9.03
N GLY A 688 -1.35 16.85 -9.65
CA GLY A 688 -1.79 17.57 -10.83
C GLY A 688 -0.73 17.54 -11.94
N GLU A 689 -0.63 18.64 -12.71
CA GLU A 689 0.37 18.80 -13.77
C GLU A 689 1.64 19.54 -13.32
N ASN A 690 1.58 20.26 -12.18
CA ASN A 690 2.56 21.29 -11.83
C ASN A 690 3.25 21.12 -10.46
N MET A 691 2.94 20.08 -9.68
CA MET A 691 3.47 19.93 -8.33
C MET A 691 4.03 18.53 -8.05
N ILE A 692 5.14 18.47 -7.31
CA ILE A 692 5.74 17.25 -6.78
C ILE A 692 6.07 17.49 -5.32
N ASN A 693 5.60 16.62 -4.42
CA ASN A 693 5.91 16.72 -2.99
C ASN A 693 6.92 15.67 -2.59
N PHE A 694 7.81 16.02 -1.68
CA PHE A 694 8.86 15.16 -1.15
C PHE A 694 8.81 15.11 0.37
N HIS A 695 9.03 13.91 0.91
CA HIS A 695 9.28 13.64 2.32
C HIS A 695 10.62 12.93 2.43
N ILE A 696 11.60 13.59 3.04
CA ILE A 696 12.96 13.07 3.18
C ILE A 696 13.21 12.82 4.66
N SER A 697 13.79 11.67 4.99
CA SER A 697 14.22 11.32 6.33
C SER A 697 15.64 10.74 6.34
N CYS A 698 16.40 10.99 7.41
CA CYS A 698 17.69 10.37 7.68
C CYS A 698 17.93 10.37 9.20
N LYS A 699 19.14 9.99 9.64
CA LYS A 699 19.50 10.00 11.07
C LYS A 699 20.53 11.09 11.38
N HIS A 700 20.30 11.85 12.44
CA HIS A 700 21.24 12.85 12.96
C HIS A 700 22.56 12.21 13.41
N SER A 701 22.52 10.96 13.87
CA SER A 701 23.70 10.18 14.26
C SER A 701 24.65 9.86 13.11
N CYS A 702 24.21 9.96 11.84
CA CYS A 702 25.09 9.84 10.69
C CYS A 702 25.52 11.23 10.18
N PRO A 703 26.79 11.63 10.39
CA PRO A 703 27.29 12.95 10.00
C PRO A 703 27.31 13.17 8.48
N ASP A 704 27.24 12.08 7.71
CA ASP A 704 27.25 12.12 6.25
C ASP A 704 25.83 12.22 5.65
N THR A 705 24.79 12.28 6.48
CA THR A 705 23.40 12.47 6.02
C THR A 705 22.76 13.72 6.59
N ASP A 706 22.03 14.45 5.76
CA ASP A 706 21.36 15.69 6.12
C ASP A 706 20.11 15.85 5.24
N ALA A 707 18.92 15.77 5.83
CA ALA A 707 17.67 15.74 5.05
C ALA A 707 17.45 17.07 4.30
N HIS A 708 17.87 18.18 4.89
CA HIS A 708 17.72 19.51 4.33
C HIS A 708 18.64 19.73 3.12
N LYS A 709 19.94 19.46 3.29
CA LYS A 709 20.91 19.54 2.19
C LYS A 709 20.54 18.61 1.05
N PHE A 710 20.14 17.39 1.36
CA PHE A 710 19.72 16.44 0.33
C PHE A 710 18.46 16.91 -0.41
N GLY A 711 17.49 17.51 0.28
CA GLY A 711 16.33 18.12 -0.38
C GLY A 711 16.67 19.31 -1.26
N ASP A 712 17.64 20.14 -0.87
CA ASP A 712 18.14 21.22 -1.73
C ASP A 712 18.84 20.68 -2.99
N GLN A 713 19.63 19.61 -2.84
CA GLN A 713 20.21 18.91 -3.99
C GLN A 713 19.13 18.31 -4.90
N ILE A 714 18.04 17.77 -4.35
CA ILE A 714 16.91 17.26 -5.15
C ILE A 714 16.26 18.40 -5.93
N ARG A 715 15.98 19.56 -5.30
CA ARG A 715 15.43 20.73 -5.99
C ARG A 715 16.34 21.18 -7.13
N GLN A 716 17.64 21.25 -6.87
CA GLN A 716 18.61 21.66 -7.88
C GLN A 716 18.70 20.64 -9.02
N ALA A 717 18.74 19.34 -8.70
CA ALA A 717 18.74 18.27 -9.70
C ALA A 717 17.49 18.32 -10.59
N LEU A 718 16.30 18.53 -10.03
CA LEU A 718 15.06 18.68 -10.80
C LEU A 718 15.17 19.84 -11.81
N ARG A 719 15.66 21.00 -11.38
CA ARG A 719 15.85 22.18 -12.25
C ARG A 719 16.88 21.93 -13.34
N ASP A 720 18.03 21.35 -12.98
CA ASP A 720 19.12 21.08 -13.91
C ASP A 720 18.72 20.08 -14.99
N LEU A 721 18.02 19.01 -14.60
CA LEU A 721 17.51 18.02 -15.55
C LEU A 721 16.46 18.62 -16.49
N LEU A 722 15.56 19.47 -15.98
CA LEU A 722 14.60 20.15 -16.86
C LEU A 722 15.30 21.12 -17.83
N LYS A 723 16.32 21.85 -17.36
CA LYS A 723 17.13 22.75 -18.18
C LYS A 723 17.88 21.97 -19.27
N LEU A 724 18.47 20.83 -18.94
CA LEU A 724 19.16 19.95 -19.88
C LEU A 724 18.23 19.46 -21.00
N LEU A 725 16.98 19.13 -20.67
CA LEU A 725 16.01 18.57 -21.61
C LEU A 725 15.22 19.61 -22.39
N SER A 726 15.21 20.86 -21.95
CA SER A 726 14.51 21.94 -22.64
C SER A 726 15.25 22.30 -23.94
N PRO A 727 14.54 22.57 -25.04
CA PRO A 727 15.17 23.00 -26.29
C PRO A 727 15.92 24.32 -26.09
N SER A 728 17.09 24.45 -26.71
CA SER A 728 17.84 25.71 -26.67
C SER A 728 17.09 26.79 -27.47
N GLN A 729 17.24 28.07 -27.10
CA GLN A 729 16.60 29.20 -27.82
C GLN A 729 16.91 29.20 -29.34
N THR A 730 18.03 28.59 -29.74
CA THR A 730 18.48 28.45 -31.14
C THR A 730 17.72 27.37 -31.94
N GLU A 731 17.05 26.41 -31.29
CA GLU A 731 16.24 25.37 -31.95
C GLU A 731 14.78 25.79 -32.14
N ALA A 732 14.27 26.69 -31.29
CA ALA A 732 12.92 27.25 -31.43
C ALA A 732 12.76 28.08 -32.71
N SER A 733 13.79 28.86 -33.09
CA SER A 733 13.78 29.68 -34.31
C SER A 733 13.77 28.84 -35.60
N LYS A 734 14.45 27.69 -35.63
CA LYS A 734 14.42 26.77 -36.80
C LYS A 734 13.06 26.09 -36.98
N THR A 735 12.28 25.96 -35.91
CA THR A 735 10.98 25.28 -35.97
C THR A 735 9.90 26.22 -36.53
N GLU A 736 9.96 27.52 -36.22
CA GLU A 736 9.03 28.55 -36.73
C GLU A 736 9.19 28.83 -38.23
N GLU A 737 10.39 28.66 -38.80
CA GLU A 737 10.60 28.84 -40.25
C GLU A 737 10.04 27.70 -41.12
N SER A 738 9.64 26.57 -40.53
CA SER A 738 9.32 25.33 -41.27
C SER A 738 7.83 25.00 -41.43
N GLN A 739 6.90 25.84 -40.94
CA GLN A 739 5.47 25.60 -41.10
C GLN A 739 4.82 26.50 -42.17
N PRO A 740 4.30 25.95 -43.30
CA PRO A 740 3.50 26.71 -44.24
C PRO A 740 2.12 27.01 -43.62
N LYS A 741 1.78 28.30 -43.53
CA LYS A 741 0.44 28.78 -43.11
C LYS A 741 -0.61 28.34 -44.13
N VAL A 742 -1.35 27.28 -43.82
CA VAL A 742 -2.61 26.96 -44.52
C VAL A 742 -3.74 27.70 -43.81
N LYS A 743 -4.20 28.82 -44.40
CA LYS A 743 -5.49 29.44 -44.09
C LYS A 743 -6.60 28.46 -44.48
N LYS A 744 -7.54 28.20 -43.56
CA LYS A 744 -8.85 27.63 -43.91
C LYS A 744 -9.92 28.67 -43.60
N GLU A 745 -10.58 29.11 -44.67
CA GLU A 745 -11.90 29.73 -44.64
C GLU A 745 -12.98 28.66 -44.47
N GLN A 746 -14.05 29.06 -43.77
CA GLN A 746 -15.36 28.44 -43.53
C GLN A 746 -15.42 27.21 -42.61
#